data_AF-B0EJS2-F1
#
_entry.id   AF-B0EJS2-F1
#
_cell.length_a   1.000
_cell.length_b   1.000
_cell.length_c   1.000
_cell.angle_alpha   90.00
_cell.angle_beta   90.00
_cell.angle_gamma   90.00
#
_symmetry.space_group_name_H-M   'P 1'
#
loop_
_entity.id
_entity.type
_entity.pdbx_description
1 polymer ?
#
loop_
_entity_poly.entity_id
_entity_poly.type
_entity_poly.pdbx_seq_one_letter_code
_entity_poly.pdbx_strand_id
1 'polypeptide(L)'
;MTTLDIYSLQIVSQYLTSKYDFINIIQTTKKYMFILDRFRINPIRITSFVKNLFQFLDTQIVYYENDYIVHRVVKLIIQYPVSYTEIAEITKRYKDVTCIFKNVILESLNGCDKKIIPKEVNILGDSCFEGKELKAMVIPNTIKEIRESCFDECRFKWIKIPISVTRIKPLAFSNCRSLTKVELPSFLSSIEDSVFKNCVKLKEINIPKSVTSLGYGCFSESGIRRFEITSQFQFIGGSIFCMSLLRKVSFTGVKQIPSGICSGCNHLTNVMMDDTVEFIFDYAFEQCTELKNINFSSNLKFIGSYAFVGCAFNKVILPNNLEILGDSCLADCRNLTELRVLSKQCIIGEGVFFADHRLKIIELPLKDGKYPFAVTKEEKKLLKRNGIECINILTDQNYVEPIELLNTNKQIRNIQEFGKFLSTSICILNSANRIDSNLLNSHYCEELILPKSIIQINGYIPTPNLTKIVLPECIEVLHQEQIGYLKGLKIIEIPNSVTRIEKWCFNTLDQLESLQIPSSVKILKKEFIIDCPSLTELNWNNKEPIMKEPFNYLIYTQLKKSNIHFTKFTLNGLDGIDPLHFTITEPIVFQQNDFNEQISKFKILPNNLIEINGSNRIDETLTSITIPSSVSSIGNSAFVDFINLKEIHFPENEIEFDDCMFKGCTSLSVIKSKNPKNLQINFHTEIINILKGFGYNFQYNKRVIKNYHPSNYYKEDYSIQNFCLTNVQSIDNEAFFYFTSITHISFSTKLISIGDAAFRQCSILKTIQIPSTVTFIGESCFERCSSLSTIKIENPFVDCGNYCFNHCIGLTSIPLIYKLSVGLFEYCESLQYISLLDGVKELSPGCFSHCISLKDISIPQSVTAIRRYCFRECFSLTSIDIPSEIKLIELGTFYDCKNLRKVIMKNEHIELGDHLFDGCTSLNTISINGSTIKLFDIETSYSQYKYFHLKGINCKRVSLSRRERIENGFIVMTNKNIVSIDECCFGGCTEFTRLTIPNNITKIGPFCFKDCINLQSIVIPSSITSIPPYCFDNCTNLTSIDIPSTIKNFGDKCFTGCVLLKNEKIPNECFKTVNIEDIEENN
;
A
#
# COMPACT_ATOMS: atom_id res chain seq x y z
N MET A 1 45.42 -8.92 12.23
CA MET A 1 44.42 -8.96 11.13
C MET A 1 45.04 -9.68 9.95
N THR A 2 44.37 -10.69 9.41
CA THR A 2 44.78 -11.38 8.18
C THR A 2 44.60 -10.44 7.00
N THR A 3 45.71 -9.98 6.39
CA THR A 3 45.64 -9.13 5.21
C THR A 3 45.00 -9.89 4.06
N LEU A 4 43.96 -9.32 3.43
CA LEU A 4 43.35 -9.88 2.22
C LEU A 4 44.45 -10.12 1.17
N ASP A 5 44.49 -11.29 0.53
CA ASP A 5 45.40 -11.55 -0.58
C ASP A 5 44.72 -11.31 -1.94
N ILE A 6 45.48 -11.41 -3.02
CA ILE A 6 44.97 -11.10 -4.36
C ILE A 6 43.89 -12.10 -4.82
N TYR A 7 43.94 -13.36 -4.38
CA TYR A 7 42.94 -14.38 -4.72
C TYR A 7 41.64 -14.15 -3.93
N SER A 8 41.77 -13.86 -2.63
CA SER A 8 40.67 -13.47 -1.75
C SER A 8 39.95 -12.23 -2.28
N LEU A 9 40.70 -11.25 -2.80
CA LEU A 9 40.14 -10.06 -3.41
C LEU A 9 39.44 -10.34 -4.76
N GLN A 10 39.94 -11.28 -5.57
CA GLN A 10 39.21 -11.72 -6.76
C GLN A 10 37.84 -12.32 -6.39
N ILE A 11 37.73 -13.06 -5.28
CA ILE A 11 36.44 -13.56 -4.79
C ILE A 11 35.54 -12.41 -4.33
N VAL A 12 36.07 -11.46 -3.54
CA VAL A 12 35.31 -10.26 -3.11
C VAL A 12 34.86 -9.42 -4.31
N SER A 13 35.61 -9.42 -5.42
CA SER A 13 35.32 -8.59 -6.58
C SER A 13 33.96 -8.85 -7.25
N GLN A 14 33.35 -10.02 -7.03
CA GLN A 14 32.02 -10.37 -7.55
C GLN A 14 30.87 -9.55 -6.92
N TYR A 15 31.13 -8.88 -5.79
CA TYR A 15 30.17 -8.00 -5.11
C TYR A 15 30.34 -6.52 -5.49
N LEU A 16 31.32 -6.21 -6.35
CA LEU A 16 31.54 -4.86 -6.85
C LEU A 16 30.56 -4.58 -7.98
N THR A 17 30.02 -3.38 -8.05
CA THR A 17 28.93 -3.04 -8.96
C THR A 17 29.37 -2.15 -10.12
N SER A 18 30.55 -1.54 -10.03
CA SER A 18 31.04 -0.55 -11.01
C SER A 18 32.52 -0.72 -11.34
N LYS A 19 32.95 -0.13 -12.46
CA LYS A 19 34.37 -0.03 -12.82
C LYS A 19 35.21 0.75 -11.78
N TYR A 20 34.58 1.65 -11.03
CA TYR A 20 35.27 2.52 -10.07
C TYR A 20 35.76 1.74 -8.86
N ASP A 21 35.05 0.69 -8.47
CA ASP A 21 35.45 -0.15 -7.34
C ASP A 21 36.79 -0.85 -7.61
N PHE A 22 36.96 -1.39 -8.82
CA PHE A 22 38.23 -1.96 -9.29
C PHE A 22 39.35 -0.92 -9.34
N ILE A 23 39.05 0.28 -9.82
CA ILE A 23 40.01 1.40 -9.89
C ILE A 23 40.45 1.80 -8.46
N ASN A 24 39.51 1.97 -7.54
CA ASN A 24 39.78 2.30 -6.13
C ASN A 24 40.67 1.24 -5.48
N ILE A 25 40.38 -0.05 -5.70
CA ILE A 25 41.15 -1.19 -5.20
C ILE A 25 42.60 -1.18 -5.74
N ILE A 26 42.77 -0.94 -7.04
CA ILE A 26 44.08 -0.83 -7.71
C ILE A 26 44.89 0.36 -7.19
N GLN A 27 44.24 1.52 -7.03
CA GLN A 27 44.86 2.75 -6.55
C GLN A 27 45.23 2.68 -5.06
N THR A 28 44.42 2.01 -4.23
CA THR A 28 44.66 1.88 -2.78
C THR A 28 45.91 1.05 -2.48
N THR A 29 46.27 0.07 -3.32
CA THR A 29 47.53 -0.65 -3.14
C THR A 29 48.08 -1.29 -4.42
N LYS A 30 49.38 -1.06 -4.65
CA LYS A 30 50.17 -1.68 -5.74
C LYS A 30 50.11 -3.21 -5.74
N LYS A 31 49.79 -3.84 -4.60
CA LYS A 31 49.56 -5.29 -4.47
C LYS A 31 48.51 -5.82 -5.45
N TYR A 32 47.54 -4.98 -5.84
CA TYR A 32 46.42 -5.36 -6.72
C TYR A 32 46.48 -4.72 -8.11
N MET A 33 47.60 -4.07 -8.47
CA MET A 33 47.73 -3.33 -9.72
C MET A 33 47.44 -4.18 -10.98
N PHE A 34 47.76 -5.47 -10.92
CA PHE A 34 47.52 -6.46 -11.99
C PHE A 34 46.30 -7.37 -11.72
N ILE A 35 45.34 -6.96 -10.88
CA ILE A 35 44.17 -7.80 -10.58
C ILE A 35 43.25 -7.97 -11.81
N LEU A 36 43.17 -6.93 -12.66
CA LEU A 36 42.38 -6.96 -13.89
C LEU A 36 42.88 -8.00 -14.89
N ASP A 37 44.19 -8.16 -14.99
CA ASP A 37 44.83 -9.12 -15.91
C ASP A 37 44.55 -10.58 -15.54
N ARG A 38 44.07 -10.81 -14.30
CA ARG A 38 43.74 -12.13 -13.77
C ARG A 38 42.27 -12.49 -13.92
N PHE A 39 41.39 -11.57 -14.34
CA PHE A 39 39.99 -11.91 -14.61
C PHE A 39 39.83 -12.60 -15.97
N ARG A 40 39.51 -13.89 -15.92
CA ARG A 40 39.10 -14.69 -17.09
C ARG A 40 37.59 -14.68 -17.33
N ILE A 41 36.85 -14.15 -16.37
CA ILE A 41 35.39 -13.94 -16.36
C ILE A 41 35.13 -12.53 -15.82
N ASN A 42 34.24 -11.76 -16.44
CA ASN A 42 33.90 -10.41 -15.96
C ASN A 42 32.98 -10.48 -14.72
N PRO A 43 33.35 -9.83 -13.60
CA PRO A 43 32.50 -9.72 -12.42
C PRO A 43 31.37 -8.69 -12.56
N ILE A 44 31.50 -7.74 -13.50
CA ILE A 44 30.51 -6.68 -13.78
C ILE A 44 30.12 -6.66 -15.26
N ARG A 45 28.99 -6.01 -15.56
CA ARG A 45 28.47 -5.78 -16.91
C ARG A 45 29.51 -5.17 -17.85
N ILE A 46 29.71 -5.78 -19.03
CA ILE A 46 30.53 -5.19 -20.09
C ILE A 46 29.67 -4.34 -21.00
N THR A 47 29.89 -3.04 -20.96
CA THR A 47 29.38 -2.08 -21.94
C THR A 47 30.50 -1.66 -22.90
N SER A 48 30.15 -0.94 -23.97
CA SER A 48 31.10 -0.27 -24.88
C SER A 48 32.22 0.48 -24.13
N PHE A 49 31.86 1.13 -23.02
CA PHE A 49 32.73 1.94 -22.15
C PHE A 49 33.67 1.14 -21.23
N VAL A 50 33.44 -0.16 -21.04
CA VAL A 50 34.17 -1.00 -20.05
C VAL A 50 34.88 -2.21 -20.69
N LYS A 51 34.69 -2.44 -22.00
CA LYS A 51 35.30 -3.54 -22.78
C LYS A 51 36.84 -3.68 -22.66
N ASN A 52 37.53 -2.59 -22.32
CA ASN A 52 38.99 -2.55 -22.16
C ASN A 52 39.48 -2.87 -20.73
N LEU A 53 38.57 -2.96 -19.75
CA LEU A 53 38.91 -3.20 -18.34
C LEU A 53 39.33 -4.66 -18.09
N PHE A 54 38.76 -5.60 -18.84
CA PHE A 54 39.03 -7.03 -18.72
C PHE A 54 39.65 -7.54 -20.03
N GLN A 55 40.98 -7.41 -20.15
CA GLN A 55 41.68 -7.66 -21.42
C GLN A 55 41.90 -9.14 -21.73
N PHE A 56 41.84 -10.00 -20.71
CA PHE A 56 42.17 -11.42 -20.78
C PHE A 56 40.95 -12.30 -20.50
N LEU A 57 39.76 -11.84 -20.86
CA LEU A 57 38.54 -12.65 -20.76
C LEU A 57 38.57 -13.83 -21.73
N ASP A 58 38.48 -15.02 -21.17
CA ASP A 58 38.23 -16.25 -21.92
C ASP A 58 36.72 -16.55 -21.96
N THR A 59 35.98 -16.10 -20.95
CA THR A 59 34.52 -16.20 -20.83
C THR A 59 33.89 -14.86 -20.48
N GLN A 60 32.78 -14.50 -21.12
CA GLN A 60 32.01 -13.29 -20.77
C GLN A 60 30.61 -13.63 -20.20
N ILE A 61 30.26 -13.08 -19.05
CA ILE A 61 28.88 -13.00 -18.54
C ILE A 61 28.16 -11.82 -19.22
N VAL A 62 27.01 -12.11 -19.80
CA VAL A 62 26.13 -11.20 -20.55
C VAL A 62 24.87 -11.00 -19.71
N TYR A 63 24.71 -9.84 -19.10
CA TYR A 63 23.67 -9.57 -18.08
C TYR A 63 22.34 -9.10 -18.68
N TYR A 64 22.39 -8.50 -19.88
CA TYR A 64 21.24 -8.04 -20.65
C TYR A 64 21.44 -8.33 -22.14
N GLU A 65 20.35 -8.42 -22.90
CA GLU A 65 20.38 -8.72 -24.34
C GLU A 65 21.28 -7.75 -25.13
N ASN A 66 21.21 -6.46 -24.80
CA ASN A 66 21.93 -5.37 -25.45
C ASN A 66 23.35 -5.13 -24.87
N ASP A 67 23.96 -6.12 -24.21
CA ASP A 67 25.33 -6.01 -23.70
C ASP A 67 26.39 -6.13 -24.80
N TYR A 68 27.52 -5.45 -24.61
CA TYR A 68 28.60 -5.46 -25.61
C TYR A 68 29.36 -6.80 -25.58
N ILE A 69 29.19 -7.62 -26.61
CA ILE A 69 29.90 -8.90 -26.76
C ILE A 69 31.35 -8.67 -27.24
N VAL A 70 32.31 -9.15 -26.47
CA VAL A 70 33.74 -8.99 -26.76
C VAL A 70 34.22 -10.10 -27.70
N HIS A 71 34.59 -9.76 -28.94
CA HIS A 71 34.92 -10.71 -30.02
C HIS A 71 36.05 -11.73 -29.76
N ARG A 72 36.85 -11.60 -28.68
CA ARG A 72 37.96 -12.51 -28.35
C ARG A 72 37.59 -13.64 -27.39
N VAL A 73 36.39 -13.63 -26.80
CA VAL A 73 36.01 -14.64 -25.80
C VAL A 73 35.65 -15.95 -26.49
N VAL A 74 36.07 -17.07 -25.91
CA VAL A 74 35.74 -18.42 -26.43
C VAL A 74 34.42 -18.95 -25.86
N LYS A 75 33.83 -18.25 -24.88
CA LYS A 75 32.59 -18.64 -24.21
C LYS A 75 31.76 -17.42 -23.77
N LEU A 76 30.44 -17.52 -23.94
CA LEU A 76 29.46 -16.61 -23.36
C LEU A 76 28.64 -17.31 -22.29
N ILE A 77 28.34 -16.62 -21.19
CA ILE A 77 27.39 -17.00 -20.16
C ILE A 77 26.24 -15.99 -20.23
N ILE A 78 25.14 -16.38 -20.85
CA ILE A 78 23.96 -15.53 -21.00
C ILE A 78 23.12 -15.64 -19.72
N GLN A 79 23.03 -14.52 -19.00
CA GLN A 79 22.47 -14.43 -17.65
C GLN A 79 21.06 -13.80 -17.64
N TYR A 80 20.69 -13.01 -18.65
CA TYR A 80 19.30 -12.59 -18.84
C TYR A 80 18.40 -13.79 -19.22
N PRO A 81 17.07 -13.70 -19.01
CA PRO A 81 16.14 -14.72 -19.47
C PRO A 81 16.06 -14.76 -20.99
N VAL A 82 16.11 -15.95 -21.57
CA VAL A 82 16.07 -16.21 -23.02
C VAL A 82 15.00 -17.26 -23.30
N SER A 83 14.21 -17.11 -24.37
CA SER A 83 13.26 -18.13 -24.79
C SER A 83 13.97 -19.32 -25.42
N TYR A 84 13.45 -20.52 -25.21
CA TYR A 84 14.01 -21.75 -25.79
C TYR A 84 14.11 -21.70 -27.33
N THR A 85 13.19 -21.01 -27.99
CA THR A 85 13.18 -20.83 -29.46
C THR A 85 14.37 -19.98 -29.95
N GLU A 86 14.76 -18.96 -29.18
CA GLU A 86 15.84 -18.02 -29.51
C GLU A 86 17.24 -18.64 -29.40
N ILE A 87 17.40 -19.73 -28.63
CA ILE A 87 18.69 -20.40 -28.41
C ILE A 87 19.37 -20.77 -29.73
N ALA A 88 18.62 -21.28 -30.69
CA ALA A 88 19.17 -21.69 -31.99
C ALA A 88 19.69 -20.48 -32.78
N GLU A 89 18.97 -19.36 -32.74
CA GLU A 89 19.35 -18.12 -33.44
C GLU A 89 20.54 -17.44 -32.78
N ILE A 90 20.56 -17.36 -31.44
CA ILE A 90 21.69 -16.81 -30.69
C ILE A 90 22.94 -17.67 -30.88
N THR A 91 22.82 -18.99 -30.83
CA THR A 91 23.94 -19.91 -31.07
C THR A 91 24.44 -19.81 -32.51
N LYS A 92 23.56 -19.64 -33.51
CA LYS A 92 23.93 -19.38 -34.91
C LYS A 92 24.60 -18.01 -35.09
N ARG A 93 24.13 -16.98 -34.40
CA ARG A 93 24.69 -15.61 -34.37
C ARG A 93 26.12 -15.60 -33.80
N TYR A 94 26.41 -16.48 -32.85
CA TYR A 94 27.72 -16.63 -32.21
C TYR A 94 28.38 -18.00 -32.46
N LYS A 95 28.24 -18.55 -33.69
CA LYS A 95 28.68 -19.91 -34.07
C LYS A 95 30.12 -20.30 -33.67
N ASP A 96 31.03 -19.33 -33.57
CA ASP A 96 32.45 -19.53 -33.27
C ASP A 96 32.76 -19.40 -31.75
N VAL A 97 31.72 -19.23 -30.91
CA VAL A 97 31.82 -18.98 -29.46
C VAL A 97 30.87 -19.92 -28.70
N THR A 98 31.33 -20.51 -27.59
CA THR A 98 30.49 -21.42 -26.80
C THR A 98 29.45 -20.66 -25.97
N CYS A 99 28.18 -20.66 -26.37
CA CYS A 99 27.09 -20.08 -25.57
C CYS A 99 26.62 -21.02 -24.44
N ILE A 100 26.52 -20.50 -23.22
CA ILE A 100 25.91 -21.15 -22.05
C ILE A 100 24.78 -20.26 -21.54
N PHE A 101 23.54 -20.74 -21.63
CA PHE A 101 22.36 -20.02 -21.16
C PHE A 101 22.05 -20.39 -19.71
N LYS A 102 21.86 -19.40 -18.83
CA LYS A 102 21.64 -19.62 -17.39
C LYS A 102 20.18 -19.60 -16.97
N ASN A 103 19.37 -18.84 -17.70
CA ASN A 103 17.95 -18.60 -17.51
C ASN A 103 17.26 -18.83 -18.87
N VAL A 104 16.72 -20.04 -19.08
CA VAL A 104 16.05 -20.46 -20.32
C VAL A 104 14.60 -20.75 -20.00
N ILE A 105 13.71 -19.98 -20.63
CA ILE A 105 12.27 -20.08 -20.47
C ILE A 105 11.71 -20.96 -21.60
N LEU A 106 10.88 -21.94 -21.25
CA LEU A 106 10.01 -22.61 -22.20
C LEU A 106 8.65 -21.91 -22.21
N GLU A 107 8.38 -21.12 -23.25
CA GLU A 107 7.13 -20.34 -23.38
C GLU A 107 5.97 -21.19 -23.92
N SER A 108 6.25 -22.11 -24.86
CA SER A 108 5.24 -23.04 -25.39
C SER A 108 5.89 -24.34 -25.86
N LEU A 109 5.07 -25.36 -26.11
CA LEU A 109 5.50 -26.64 -26.67
C LEU A 109 5.82 -26.62 -28.18
N ASN A 110 5.68 -25.48 -28.86
CA ASN A 110 5.76 -25.42 -30.31
C ASN A 110 7.22 -25.61 -30.79
N GLY A 111 7.50 -26.80 -31.34
CA GLY A 111 8.83 -27.27 -31.73
C GLY A 111 9.47 -28.31 -30.82
N CYS A 112 8.89 -28.60 -29.64
CA CYS A 112 9.34 -29.70 -28.78
C CYS A 112 8.58 -31.00 -29.09
N ASP A 113 9.25 -32.16 -28.96
CA ASP A 113 8.52 -33.43 -28.89
C ASP A 113 7.60 -33.36 -27.66
N LYS A 114 6.28 -33.53 -27.86
CA LYS A 114 5.18 -33.04 -27.00
C LYS A 114 5.10 -33.67 -25.59
N LYS A 115 6.17 -34.31 -25.13
CA LYS A 115 6.31 -35.08 -23.88
C LYS A 115 7.65 -34.85 -23.15
N ILE A 116 8.63 -34.18 -23.77
CA ILE A 116 10.00 -34.05 -23.23
C ILE A 116 10.37 -32.57 -23.11
N ILE A 117 10.64 -32.11 -21.90
CA ILE A 117 11.22 -30.79 -21.64
C ILE A 117 12.71 -30.83 -22.03
N PRO A 118 13.21 -29.92 -22.90
CA PRO A 118 14.61 -29.89 -23.29
C PRO A 118 15.55 -29.66 -22.09
N LYS A 119 16.75 -30.28 -22.14
CA LYS A 119 17.74 -30.23 -21.05
C LYS A 119 18.35 -28.83 -20.84
N GLU A 120 18.22 -27.95 -21.82
CA GLU A 120 18.65 -26.56 -21.77
C GLU A 120 17.69 -25.69 -20.93
N VAL A 121 16.41 -26.06 -20.90
CA VAL A 121 15.36 -25.34 -20.18
C VAL A 121 15.59 -25.44 -18.67
N ASN A 122 15.38 -24.32 -17.99
CA ASN A 122 15.53 -24.21 -16.54
C ASN A 122 14.45 -23.34 -15.87
N ILE A 123 13.59 -22.69 -16.66
CA ILE A 123 12.35 -22.03 -16.21
C ILE A 123 11.23 -22.55 -17.12
N LEU A 124 10.13 -22.99 -16.53
CA LEU A 124 8.89 -23.20 -17.26
C LEU A 124 8.11 -21.89 -17.22
N GLY A 125 7.80 -21.33 -18.40
CA GLY A 125 7.17 -20.01 -18.57
C GLY A 125 5.74 -19.93 -18.05
N ASP A 126 5.05 -18.86 -18.43
CA ASP A 126 3.65 -18.65 -18.06
C ASP A 126 2.75 -19.43 -19.04
N SER A 127 1.73 -20.15 -18.54
CA SER A 127 0.80 -20.99 -19.32
C SER A 127 1.41 -22.05 -20.26
N CYS A 128 2.68 -22.45 -20.09
CA CYS A 128 3.43 -23.28 -21.06
C CYS A 128 2.77 -24.57 -21.55
N PHE A 129 1.99 -25.23 -20.68
CA PHE A 129 1.28 -26.47 -20.94
C PHE A 129 -0.22 -26.37 -20.60
N GLU A 130 -0.76 -25.15 -20.52
CA GLU A 130 -2.18 -24.92 -20.22
C GLU A 130 -3.10 -25.73 -21.16
N GLY A 131 -4.07 -26.43 -20.58
CA GLY A 131 -5.04 -27.27 -21.30
C GLY A 131 -4.48 -28.50 -22.02
N LYS A 132 -3.16 -28.73 -22.03
CA LYS A 132 -2.57 -29.82 -22.84
C LYS A 132 -2.88 -31.20 -22.25
N GLU A 133 -3.28 -32.16 -23.09
CA GLU A 133 -3.69 -33.52 -22.70
C GLU A 133 -2.54 -34.47 -22.32
N LEU A 134 -1.65 -34.02 -21.42
CA LEU A 134 -0.49 -34.76 -20.96
C LEU A 134 -0.92 -35.92 -20.04
N LYS A 135 -0.65 -37.17 -20.43
CA LYS A 135 -0.95 -38.35 -19.58
C LYS A 135 0.05 -38.55 -18.44
N ALA A 136 1.30 -38.14 -18.66
CA ALA A 136 2.39 -38.12 -17.70
C ALA A 136 3.44 -37.09 -18.16
N MET A 137 4.19 -36.51 -17.22
CA MET A 137 5.31 -35.63 -17.50
C MET A 137 6.45 -35.89 -16.51
N VAL A 138 7.68 -35.77 -16.99
CA VAL A 138 8.89 -35.76 -16.16
C VAL A 138 9.48 -34.35 -16.21
N ILE A 139 9.47 -33.64 -15.08
CA ILE A 139 10.18 -32.36 -14.95
C ILE A 139 11.67 -32.69 -14.69
N PRO A 140 12.61 -32.26 -15.56
CA PRO A 140 14.02 -32.56 -15.38
C PRO A 140 14.63 -31.72 -14.24
N ASN A 141 15.69 -32.24 -13.61
CA ASN A 141 16.47 -31.55 -12.55
C ASN A 141 17.17 -30.25 -13.01
N THR A 142 16.97 -29.83 -14.26
CA THR A 142 17.44 -28.54 -14.80
C THR A 142 16.46 -27.41 -14.47
N ILE A 143 15.18 -27.71 -14.22
CA ILE A 143 14.15 -26.74 -13.88
C ILE A 143 14.34 -26.21 -12.46
N LYS A 144 14.33 -24.88 -12.33
CA LYS A 144 14.47 -24.11 -11.08
C LYS A 144 13.18 -23.39 -10.69
N GLU A 145 12.32 -23.10 -11.65
CA GLU A 145 11.13 -22.29 -11.48
C GLU A 145 10.00 -22.80 -12.39
N ILE A 146 8.80 -22.84 -11.85
CA ILE A 146 7.55 -23.09 -12.58
C ILE A 146 6.70 -21.84 -12.42
N ARG A 147 6.39 -21.15 -13.53
CA ARG A 147 5.66 -19.88 -13.49
C ARG A 147 4.13 -20.04 -13.58
N GLU A 148 3.44 -18.91 -13.73
CA GLU A 148 2.00 -18.78 -13.50
C GLU A 148 1.22 -19.62 -14.51
N SER A 149 0.19 -20.33 -14.03
CA SER A 149 -0.69 -21.20 -14.84
C SER A 149 0.01 -22.24 -15.74
N CYS A 150 1.32 -22.51 -15.60
CA CYS A 150 2.05 -23.32 -16.58
C CYS A 150 1.47 -24.73 -16.82
N PHE A 151 0.86 -25.36 -15.80
CA PHE A 151 0.12 -26.61 -15.96
C PHE A 151 -1.38 -26.49 -15.66
N ASP A 152 -1.99 -25.31 -15.84
CA ASP A 152 -3.43 -25.18 -15.65
C ASP A 152 -4.19 -26.12 -16.60
N GLU A 153 -5.31 -26.66 -16.14
CA GLU A 153 -6.17 -27.65 -16.82
C GLU A 153 -5.49 -28.98 -17.27
N CYS A 154 -4.22 -29.23 -16.88
CA CYS A 154 -3.48 -30.43 -17.31
C CYS A 154 -4.10 -31.75 -16.79
N ARG A 155 -3.97 -32.81 -17.62
CA ARG A 155 -4.65 -34.10 -17.38
C ARG A 155 -3.75 -35.24 -16.85
N PHE A 156 -2.56 -34.96 -16.35
CA PHE A 156 -1.64 -36.00 -15.85
C PHE A 156 -2.08 -36.58 -14.50
N LYS A 157 -1.74 -37.85 -14.24
CA LYS A 157 -2.15 -38.56 -13.01
C LYS A 157 -1.26 -38.28 -11.80
N TRP A 158 0.01 -38.00 -12.00
CA TRP A 158 0.96 -37.72 -10.92
C TRP A 158 2.08 -36.84 -11.49
N ILE A 159 2.71 -36.07 -10.61
CA ILE A 159 3.92 -35.33 -10.97
C ILE A 159 4.93 -35.35 -9.83
N LYS A 160 6.21 -35.41 -10.19
CA LYS A 160 7.33 -35.22 -9.27
C LYS A 160 8.04 -33.93 -9.63
N ILE A 161 8.05 -32.99 -8.71
CA ILE A 161 8.75 -31.72 -8.86
C ILE A 161 10.17 -31.92 -8.31
N PRO A 162 11.23 -31.73 -9.12
CA PRO A 162 12.59 -32.03 -8.71
C PRO A 162 13.10 -31.01 -7.68
N ILE A 163 14.02 -31.45 -6.82
CA ILE A 163 14.62 -30.62 -5.74
C ILE A 163 15.34 -29.35 -6.23
N SER A 164 15.59 -29.25 -7.54
CA SER A 164 16.14 -28.06 -8.19
C SER A 164 15.13 -26.90 -8.25
N VAL A 165 13.82 -27.20 -8.23
CA VAL A 165 12.75 -26.20 -8.24
C VAL A 165 12.66 -25.52 -6.87
N THR A 166 12.92 -24.21 -6.85
CA THR A 166 12.85 -23.38 -5.64
C THR A 166 11.61 -22.51 -5.58
N ARG A 167 10.90 -22.32 -6.72
CA ARG A 167 9.69 -21.49 -6.84
C ARG A 167 8.63 -22.16 -7.71
N ILE A 168 7.39 -22.08 -7.24
CA ILE A 168 6.16 -22.49 -7.94
C ILE A 168 5.19 -21.31 -7.81
N LYS A 169 4.83 -20.69 -8.93
CA LYS A 169 3.99 -19.49 -9.00
C LYS A 169 2.49 -19.79 -8.94
N PRO A 170 1.61 -18.76 -8.78
CA PRO A 170 0.18 -18.96 -8.64
C PRO A 170 -0.40 -19.78 -9.79
N LEU A 171 -1.50 -20.48 -9.53
CA LEU A 171 -2.23 -21.28 -10.54
C LEU A 171 -1.41 -22.37 -11.26
N ALA A 172 -0.13 -22.58 -10.93
CA ALA A 172 0.78 -23.42 -11.71
C ALA A 172 0.33 -24.88 -11.92
N PHE A 173 -0.57 -25.40 -11.08
CA PHE A 173 -1.23 -26.70 -11.22
C PHE A 173 -2.75 -26.63 -10.98
N SER A 174 -3.39 -25.47 -11.21
CA SER A 174 -4.84 -25.39 -11.08
C SER A 174 -5.55 -26.27 -12.13
N ASN A 175 -6.82 -26.58 -11.86
CA ASN A 175 -7.71 -27.40 -12.70
C ASN A 175 -7.13 -28.75 -13.17
N CYS A 176 -6.06 -29.23 -12.53
CA CYS A 176 -5.42 -30.52 -12.76
C CYS A 176 -6.28 -31.69 -12.23
N ARG A 177 -7.53 -31.81 -12.70
CA ARG A 177 -8.58 -32.71 -12.20
C ARG A 177 -8.24 -34.21 -12.28
N SER A 178 -7.18 -34.57 -12.99
CA SER A 178 -6.66 -35.95 -13.05
C SER A 178 -5.54 -36.26 -12.05
N LEU A 179 -4.95 -35.24 -11.42
CA LEU A 179 -3.80 -35.34 -10.52
C LEU A 179 -4.17 -36.07 -9.23
N THR A 180 -3.45 -37.15 -8.92
CA THR A 180 -3.67 -38.02 -7.75
C THR A 180 -2.56 -37.95 -6.71
N LYS A 181 -1.35 -37.55 -7.12
CA LYS A 181 -0.15 -37.48 -6.27
C LYS A 181 0.81 -36.40 -6.77
N VAL A 182 1.32 -35.59 -5.85
CA VAL A 182 2.40 -34.62 -6.08
C VAL A 182 3.55 -34.91 -5.12
N GLU A 183 4.79 -34.91 -5.63
CA GLU A 183 5.99 -34.86 -4.80
C GLU A 183 6.59 -33.44 -4.90
N LEU A 184 6.51 -32.68 -3.79
CA LEU A 184 7.04 -31.31 -3.68
C LEU A 184 8.55 -31.32 -3.39
N PRO A 185 9.31 -30.28 -3.81
CA PRO A 185 10.74 -30.20 -3.56
C PRO A 185 11.04 -29.82 -2.10
N SER A 186 12.06 -30.46 -1.51
CA SER A 186 12.37 -30.36 -0.07
C SER A 186 12.89 -29.01 0.43
N PHE A 187 13.10 -28.04 -0.47
CA PHE A 187 13.59 -26.69 -0.18
C PHE A 187 12.57 -25.60 -0.55
N LEU A 188 11.33 -25.97 -0.90
CA LEU A 188 10.27 -25.02 -1.23
C LEU A 188 9.93 -24.17 0.00
N SER A 189 9.91 -22.84 -0.14
CA SER A 189 9.60 -21.90 0.96
C SER A 189 8.10 -21.65 1.15
N SER A 190 7.32 -21.78 0.08
CA SER A 190 5.92 -21.34 0.03
C SER A 190 5.14 -22.15 -1.01
N ILE A 191 3.84 -22.31 -0.78
CA ILE A 191 2.88 -22.70 -1.82
C ILE A 191 2.07 -21.44 -2.11
N GLU A 192 2.27 -20.85 -3.30
CA GLU A 192 1.62 -19.59 -3.69
C GLU A 192 0.12 -19.79 -4.01
N ASP A 193 -0.58 -18.73 -4.40
CA ASP A 193 -2.04 -18.70 -4.47
C ASP A 193 -2.62 -19.67 -5.52
N SER A 194 -3.71 -20.35 -5.14
CA SER A 194 -4.47 -21.28 -6.00
C SER A 194 -3.66 -22.39 -6.71
N VAL A 195 -2.41 -22.67 -6.30
CA VAL A 195 -1.48 -23.58 -7.00
C VAL A 195 -2.08 -24.96 -7.31
N PHE A 196 -2.83 -25.57 -6.39
CA PHE A 196 -3.49 -26.87 -6.60
C PHE A 196 -5.03 -26.74 -6.57
N LYS A 197 -5.57 -25.59 -6.99
CA LYS A 197 -7.01 -25.38 -7.08
C LYS A 197 -7.65 -26.41 -8.03
N ASN A 198 -8.82 -26.96 -7.67
CA ASN A 198 -9.60 -27.89 -8.50
C ASN A 198 -8.85 -29.20 -8.85
N CYS A 199 -7.86 -29.58 -8.02
CA CYS A 199 -7.17 -30.87 -8.09
C CYS A 199 -8.02 -32.00 -7.44
N VAL A 200 -9.25 -32.23 -7.92
CA VAL A 200 -10.28 -33.08 -7.29
C VAL A 200 -9.88 -34.54 -6.99
N LYS A 201 -8.80 -35.06 -7.59
CA LYS A 201 -8.30 -36.43 -7.35
C LYS A 201 -7.08 -36.51 -6.41
N LEU A 202 -6.50 -35.38 -6.00
CA LEU A 202 -5.29 -35.31 -5.18
C LEU A 202 -5.65 -35.57 -3.72
N LYS A 203 -5.57 -36.83 -3.26
CA LYS A 203 -6.12 -37.26 -1.96
C LYS A 203 -5.30 -36.85 -0.74
N GLU A 204 -4.01 -36.65 -0.94
CA GLU A 204 -3.01 -36.35 0.08
C GLU A 204 -1.84 -35.59 -0.56
N ILE A 205 -1.17 -34.75 0.22
CA ILE A 205 0.03 -34.04 -0.17
C ILE A 205 0.96 -33.95 1.03
N ASN A 206 2.25 -34.22 0.82
CA ASN A 206 3.27 -34.10 1.86
C ASN A 206 3.91 -32.72 1.76
N ILE A 207 3.66 -31.86 2.75
CA ILE A 207 4.22 -30.51 2.82
C ILE A 207 5.66 -30.58 3.38
N PRO A 208 6.68 -30.10 2.65
CA PRO A 208 8.04 -30.00 3.17
C PRO A 208 8.12 -29.07 4.38
N LYS A 209 8.96 -29.40 5.37
CA LYS A 209 9.21 -28.56 6.57
C LYS A 209 9.79 -27.17 6.26
N SER A 210 10.29 -26.96 5.04
CA SER A 210 10.78 -25.67 4.57
C SER A 210 9.65 -24.70 4.18
N VAL A 211 8.41 -25.20 3.98
CA VAL A 211 7.26 -24.38 3.59
C VAL A 211 6.71 -23.65 4.81
N THR A 212 6.91 -22.34 4.86
CA THR A 212 6.42 -21.46 5.94
C THR A 212 5.22 -20.62 5.54
N SER A 213 4.73 -20.72 4.30
CA SER A 213 3.60 -19.94 3.80
C SER A 213 2.67 -20.76 2.90
N LEU A 214 1.36 -20.59 3.11
CA LEU A 214 0.28 -21.14 2.28
C LEU A 214 -0.55 -19.98 1.72
N GLY A 215 -0.61 -19.85 0.40
CA GLY A 215 -1.36 -18.82 -0.32
C GLY A 215 -2.88 -19.00 -0.30
N TYR A 216 -3.60 -17.96 -0.73
CA TYR A 216 -5.05 -17.95 -0.81
C TYR A 216 -5.56 -19.05 -1.75
N GLY A 217 -6.52 -19.85 -1.29
CA GLY A 217 -7.17 -20.88 -2.11
C GLY A 217 -6.24 -21.99 -2.65
N CYS A 218 -5.01 -22.15 -2.13
CA CYS A 218 -3.99 -23.01 -2.73
C CYS A 218 -4.38 -24.51 -2.85
N PHE A 219 -5.39 -24.97 -2.12
CA PHE A 219 -5.99 -26.31 -2.21
C PHE A 219 -7.54 -26.27 -2.38
N SER A 220 -8.10 -25.16 -2.86
CA SER A 220 -9.55 -25.01 -3.06
C SER A 220 -10.05 -26.00 -4.13
N GLU A 221 -11.27 -26.54 -4.00
CA GLU A 221 -11.84 -27.56 -4.88
C GLU A 221 -10.97 -28.84 -5.01
N SER A 222 -10.00 -29.07 -4.11
CA SER A 222 -9.07 -30.20 -4.21
C SER A 222 -9.62 -31.51 -3.63
N GLY A 223 -9.01 -32.63 -4.00
CA GLY A 223 -9.37 -33.95 -3.49
C GLY A 223 -8.82 -34.27 -2.09
N ILE A 224 -8.12 -33.35 -1.43
CA ILE A 224 -7.32 -33.61 -0.24
C ILE A 224 -8.23 -34.07 0.90
N ARG A 225 -7.88 -35.18 1.54
CA ARG A 225 -8.73 -35.82 2.57
C ARG A 225 -8.29 -35.50 4.00
N ARG A 226 -7.01 -35.21 4.21
CA ARG A 226 -6.43 -34.90 5.52
C ARG A 226 -5.35 -33.84 5.37
N PHE A 227 -5.30 -32.89 6.30
CA PHE A 227 -4.25 -31.88 6.36
C PHE A 227 -3.98 -31.48 7.82
N GLU A 228 -2.76 -31.03 8.10
CA GLU A 228 -2.32 -30.56 9.41
C GLU A 228 -1.67 -29.18 9.26
N ILE A 229 -2.27 -28.17 9.89
CA ILE A 229 -1.79 -26.79 9.96
C ILE A 229 -1.05 -26.63 11.29
N THR A 230 0.26 -26.39 11.21
CA THR A 230 1.13 -26.24 12.38
C THR A 230 1.73 -24.85 12.49
N SER A 231 2.34 -24.55 13.63
CA SER A 231 3.16 -23.34 13.87
C SER A 231 4.33 -23.13 12.91
N GLN A 232 4.64 -24.07 11.99
CA GLN A 232 5.62 -23.84 10.92
C GLN A 232 5.14 -22.78 9.91
N PHE A 233 3.82 -22.58 9.78
CA PHE A 233 3.24 -21.63 8.85
C PHE A 233 3.18 -20.22 9.48
N GLN A 234 4.05 -19.34 9.01
CA GLN A 234 4.10 -17.91 9.36
C GLN A 234 2.98 -17.12 8.66
N PHE A 235 2.56 -17.56 7.48
CA PHE A 235 1.44 -16.99 6.72
C PHE A 235 0.48 -18.10 6.29
N ILE A 236 -0.80 -17.86 6.50
CA ILE A 236 -1.90 -18.79 6.16
C ILE A 236 -2.99 -17.94 5.49
N GLY A 237 -3.14 -18.09 4.18
CA GLY A 237 -4.16 -17.40 3.39
C GLY A 237 -5.58 -17.86 3.71
N GLY A 238 -6.56 -17.08 3.24
CA GLY A 238 -7.97 -17.46 3.28
C GLY A 238 -8.32 -18.57 2.30
N SER A 239 -9.48 -19.19 2.49
CA SER A 239 -10.11 -20.14 1.55
C SER A 239 -9.28 -21.35 1.11
N ILE A 240 -8.21 -21.72 1.84
CA ILE A 240 -7.22 -22.72 1.42
C ILE A 240 -7.84 -24.02 0.93
N PHE A 241 -8.83 -24.58 1.64
CA PHE A 241 -9.52 -25.83 1.30
C PHE A 241 -10.98 -25.61 0.85
N CYS A 242 -11.37 -24.39 0.48
CA CYS A 242 -12.74 -24.07 0.11
C CYS A 242 -13.27 -25.02 -0.99
N MET A 243 -14.45 -25.64 -0.78
CA MET A 243 -15.10 -26.66 -1.61
C MET A 243 -14.29 -27.96 -1.84
N SER A 244 -13.33 -28.29 -0.98
CA SER A 244 -12.52 -29.52 -1.10
C SER A 244 -13.18 -30.77 -0.51
N LEU A 245 -12.62 -31.94 -0.81
CA LEU A 245 -13.05 -33.25 -0.30
C LEU A 245 -12.44 -33.62 1.08
N LEU A 246 -12.09 -32.61 1.88
CA LEU A 246 -11.43 -32.74 3.18
C LEU A 246 -12.31 -33.51 4.16
N ARG A 247 -11.71 -34.47 4.89
CA ARG A 247 -12.40 -35.32 5.89
C ARG A 247 -11.93 -35.07 7.31
N LYS A 248 -10.68 -34.64 7.48
CA LYS A 248 -10.08 -34.28 8.77
C LYS A 248 -9.08 -33.13 8.59
N VAL A 249 -9.11 -32.15 9.48
CA VAL A 249 -8.06 -31.12 9.58
C VAL A 249 -7.62 -30.93 11.04
N SER A 250 -6.37 -30.56 11.25
CA SER A 250 -5.86 -30.15 12.57
C SER A 250 -5.15 -28.81 12.53
N PHE A 251 -5.29 -28.05 13.62
CA PHE A 251 -4.67 -26.75 13.86
C PHE A 251 -3.87 -26.81 15.18
N THR A 252 -2.55 -26.71 15.11
CA THR A 252 -1.67 -26.87 16.29
C THR A 252 -0.59 -25.79 16.35
N GLY A 253 -0.51 -25.06 17.45
CA GLY A 253 0.44 -23.94 17.61
C GLY A 253 0.13 -22.70 16.75
N VAL A 254 -1.11 -22.54 16.28
CA VAL A 254 -1.54 -21.41 15.45
C VAL A 254 -2.62 -20.58 16.15
N LYS A 255 -2.46 -19.25 16.17
CA LYS A 255 -3.37 -18.35 16.89
C LYS A 255 -4.73 -18.16 16.23
N GLN A 256 -4.81 -18.32 14.90
CA GLN A 256 -6.00 -17.97 14.12
C GLN A 256 -6.29 -18.98 13.02
N ILE A 257 -7.58 -19.18 12.77
CA ILE A 257 -8.12 -19.95 11.63
C ILE A 257 -8.71 -18.93 10.65
N PRO A 258 -8.06 -18.69 9.48
CA PRO A 258 -8.46 -17.67 8.51
C PRO A 258 -9.86 -17.87 7.90
N SER A 259 -10.38 -16.77 7.35
CA SER A 259 -11.67 -16.74 6.67
C SER A 259 -11.76 -17.75 5.50
N GLY A 260 -12.92 -18.39 5.38
CA GLY A 260 -13.29 -19.33 4.31
C GLY A 260 -12.49 -20.64 4.28
N ILE A 261 -11.56 -20.89 5.20
CA ILE A 261 -10.50 -21.89 5.07
C ILE A 261 -10.98 -23.29 4.68
N CYS A 262 -12.16 -23.70 5.12
CA CYS A 262 -12.84 -24.96 4.81
C CYS A 262 -14.31 -24.75 4.40
N SER A 263 -14.73 -23.55 3.96
CA SER A 263 -16.09 -23.32 3.43
C SER A 263 -16.42 -24.36 2.35
N GLY A 264 -17.63 -24.91 2.33
CA GLY A 264 -18.08 -25.92 1.37
C GLY A 264 -17.43 -27.32 1.51
N CYS A 265 -16.64 -27.59 2.56
CA CYS A 265 -16.03 -28.93 2.78
C CYS A 265 -17.06 -29.95 3.26
N ASN A 266 -17.99 -30.34 2.40
CA ASN A 266 -19.14 -31.19 2.69
C ASN A 266 -18.78 -32.58 3.27
N HIS A 267 -17.55 -33.08 3.08
CA HIS A 267 -17.10 -34.36 3.65
C HIS A 267 -16.29 -34.23 4.96
N LEU A 268 -16.17 -33.03 5.52
CA LEU A 268 -15.36 -32.78 6.71
C LEU A 268 -16.07 -33.34 7.94
N THR A 269 -15.45 -34.33 8.62
CA THR A 269 -16.08 -35.05 9.74
C THR A 269 -15.44 -34.76 11.09
N ASN A 270 -14.21 -34.24 11.10
CA ASN A 270 -13.40 -34.06 12.30
C ASN A 270 -12.46 -32.85 12.14
N VAL A 271 -12.63 -31.85 13.00
CA VAL A 271 -11.72 -30.71 13.15
C VAL A 271 -11.08 -30.79 14.53
N MET A 272 -9.75 -30.82 14.58
CA MET A 272 -8.99 -30.79 15.82
C MET A 272 -8.26 -29.44 15.96
N MET A 273 -8.33 -28.82 17.12
CA MET A 273 -7.47 -27.68 17.48
C MET A 273 -6.92 -27.88 18.88
N ASP A 274 -5.71 -27.34 19.11
CA ASP A 274 -5.14 -27.20 20.44
C ASP A 274 -5.50 -25.84 21.07
N ASP A 275 -5.11 -25.66 22.33
CA ASP A 275 -5.41 -24.45 23.11
C ASP A 275 -4.64 -23.19 22.66
N THR A 276 -3.91 -23.22 21.54
CA THR A 276 -3.26 -22.02 20.99
C THR A 276 -4.17 -21.20 20.06
N VAL A 277 -5.25 -21.81 19.55
CA VAL A 277 -6.23 -21.13 18.70
C VAL A 277 -7.05 -20.16 19.54
N GLU A 278 -6.89 -18.87 19.27
CA GLU A 278 -7.65 -17.77 19.88
C GLU A 278 -8.77 -17.26 18.95
N PHE A 279 -8.64 -17.40 17.61
CA PHE A 279 -9.59 -16.83 16.64
C PHE A 279 -10.05 -17.81 15.55
N ILE A 280 -11.35 -17.78 15.21
CA ILE A 280 -11.95 -18.42 14.02
C ILE A 280 -12.74 -17.37 13.24
N PHE A 281 -12.28 -17.05 12.04
CA PHE A 281 -12.80 -15.98 11.18
C PHE A 281 -13.95 -16.43 10.25
N ASP A 282 -14.41 -15.50 9.41
CA ASP A 282 -15.58 -15.52 8.54
C ASP A 282 -15.68 -16.81 7.73
N TYR A 283 -16.85 -17.45 7.65
CA TYR A 283 -17.09 -18.60 6.76
C TYR A 283 -16.11 -19.80 6.95
N ALA A 284 -15.32 -19.88 8.03
CA ALA A 284 -14.18 -20.81 8.14
C ALA A 284 -14.52 -22.29 7.89
N PHE A 285 -15.70 -22.75 8.30
CA PHE A 285 -16.24 -24.11 8.11
C PHE A 285 -17.70 -24.06 7.63
N GLU A 286 -18.08 -23.00 6.91
CA GLU A 286 -19.39 -22.87 6.28
C GLU A 286 -19.70 -24.10 5.39
N GLN A 287 -20.96 -24.53 5.34
CA GLN A 287 -21.44 -25.69 4.56
C GLN A 287 -20.64 -27.00 4.77
N CYS A 288 -20.07 -27.22 5.95
CA CYS A 288 -19.42 -28.49 6.31
C CYS A 288 -20.45 -29.55 6.74
N THR A 289 -21.28 -30.01 5.80
CA THR A 289 -22.49 -30.83 6.04
C THR A 289 -22.28 -32.24 6.59
N GLU A 290 -21.03 -32.72 6.75
CA GLU A 290 -20.69 -33.96 7.50
C GLU A 290 -20.05 -33.70 8.89
N LEU A 291 -19.82 -32.44 9.29
CA LEU A 291 -19.06 -32.09 10.50
C LEU A 291 -19.91 -32.24 11.76
N LYS A 292 -19.68 -33.34 12.50
CA LYS A 292 -20.52 -33.72 13.66
C LYS A 292 -19.99 -33.27 15.02
N ASN A 293 -18.67 -33.20 15.15
CA ASN A 293 -17.97 -32.86 16.40
C ASN A 293 -16.71 -32.06 16.07
N ILE A 294 -16.39 -31.11 16.93
CA ILE A 294 -15.17 -30.30 16.91
C ILE A 294 -14.68 -30.13 18.35
N ASN A 295 -13.37 -30.20 18.57
CA ASN A 295 -12.78 -29.92 19.89
C ASN A 295 -12.39 -28.45 19.94
N PHE A 296 -13.22 -27.57 20.50
CA PHE A 296 -12.89 -26.14 20.60
C PHE A 296 -11.73 -25.90 21.59
N SER A 297 -10.81 -25.00 21.23
CA SER A 297 -9.72 -24.51 22.10
C SER A 297 -10.27 -23.90 23.38
N SER A 298 -9.67 -24.17 24.53
CA SER A 298 -10.05 -23.54 25.81
C SER A 298 -9.74 -22.04 25.87
N ASN A 299 -8.82 -21.57 25.02
CA ASN A 299 -8.45 -20.16 24.87
C ASN A 299 -9.12 -19.50 23.66
N LEU A 300 -10.07 -20.18 23.01
CA LEU A 300 -10.82 -19.60 21.91
C LEU A 300 -11.57 -18.37 22.39
N LYS A 301 -11.29 -17.23 21.75
CA LYS A 301 -11.94 -15.94 21.98
C LYS A 301 -12.91 -15.62 20.85
N PHE A 302 -12.60 -16.00 19.61
CA PHE A 302 -13.42 -15.65 18.46
C PHE A 302 -14.04 -16.85 17.76
N ILE A 303 -15.35 -16.78 17.54
CA ILE A 303 -16.00 -17.32 16.34
C ILE A 303 -16.76 -16.17 15.74
N GLY A 304 -16.77 -16.05 14.41
CA GLY A 304 -17.64 -15.08 13.77
C GLY A 304 -18.61 -15.66 12.76
N SER A 305 -19.31 -14.76 12.09
CA SER A 305 -20.42 -14.97 11.20
C SER A 305 -20.18 -16.02 10.12
N TYR A 306 -21.25 -16.77 9.87
CA TYR A 306 -21.32 -17.87 8.93
C TYR A 306 -20.28 -19.01 9.13
N ALA A 307 -19.41 -18.95 10.16
CA ALA A 307 -18.23 -19.80 10.27
C ALA A 307 -18.49 -21.30 10.42
N PHE A 308 -19.69 -21.72 10.82
CA PHE A 308 -20.11 -23.12 10.89
C PHE A 308 -21.53 -23.35 10.32
N VAL A 309 -22.00 -22.49 9.42
CA VAL A 309 -23.34 -22.65 8.82
C VAL A 309 -23.46 -24.01 8.14
N GLY A 310 -24.61 -24.67 8.23
CA GLY A 310 -24.87 -25.95 7.57
C GLY A 310 -24.10 -27.15 8.16
N CYS A 311 -23.42 -27.00 9.30
CA CYS A 311 -22.67 -28.10 9.92
C CYS A 311 -23.59 -29.19 10.50
N ALA A 312 -23.18 -30.45 10.41
CA ALA A 312 -23.96 -31.58 10.94
C ALA A 312 -23.77 -31.82 12.45
N PHE A 313 -23.50 -30.79 13.24
CA PHE A 313 -23.27 -30.91 14.68
C PHE A 313 -24.47 -31.57 15.37
N ASN A 314 -24.21 -32.52 16.28
CA ASN A 314 -25.26 -33.04 17.17
C ASN A 314 -25.37 -32.20 18.45
N LYS A 315 -24.21 -31.74 18.93
CA LYS A 315 -23.99 -31.05 20.19
C LYS A 315 -22.80 -30.10 20.05
N VAL A 316 -22.95 -28.86 20.53
CA VAL A 316 -21.92 -27.83 20.55
C VAL A 316 -21.76 -27.34 21.98
N ILE A 317 -20.54 -27.38 22.52
CA ILE A 317 -20.17 -26.75 23.79
C ILE A 317 -19.02 -25.78 23.50
N LEU A 318 -19.27 -24.50 23.76
CA LEU A 318 -18.33 -23.40 23.54
C LEU A 318 -17.68 -22.96 24.87
N PRO A 319 -16.39 -22.62 24.89
CA PRO A 319 -15.57 -22.51 26.10
C PRO A 319 -15.89 -21.29 26.96
N ASN A 320 -15.36 -21.26 28.19
CA ASN A 320 -15.54 -20.16 29.16
C ASN A 320 -14.89 -18.83 28.74
N ASN A 321 -13.87 -18.89 27.89
CA ASN A 321 -13.12 -17.73 27.42
C ASN A 321 -13.62 -17.19 26.09
N LEU A 322 -14.70 -17.73 25.51
CA LEU A 322 -15.22 -17.25 24.23
C LEU A 322 -15.78 -15.83 24.38
N GLU A 323 -15.49 -15.00 23.38
CA GLU A 323 -15.64 -13.54 23.42
C GLU A 323 -16.50 -13.04 22.24
N ILE A 324 -16.11 -13.31 20.99
CA ILE A 324 -16.90 -13.31 19.73
C ILE A 324 -17.85 -14.50 19.53
N LEU A 325 -19.18 -14.33 19.37
CA LEU A 325 -20.01 -15.25 18.57
C LEU A 325 -20.72 -14.47 17.46
N GLY A 326 -20.03 -14.26 16.35
CA GLY A 326 -20.62 -13.59 15.20
C GLY A 326 -21.78 -14.36 14.58
N ASP A 327 -22.29 -13.79 13.52
CA ASP A 327 -23.68 -13.85 13.15
C ASP A 327 -24.06 -15.03 12.26
N SER A 328 -25.22 -15.64 12.49
CA SER A 328 -25.58 -16.88 11.81
C SER A 328 -24.49 -17.97 11.93
N CYS A 329 -23.54 -17.87 12.87
CA CYS A 329 -22.32 -18.67 12.82
C CYS A 329 -22.54 -20.17 12.98
N LEU A 330 -23.69 -20.61 13.51
CA LEU A 330 -24.13 -22.00 13.61
C LEU A 330 -25.48 -22.24 12.89
N ALA A 331 -25.92 -21.35 12.00
CA ALA A 331 -27.22 -21.47 11.34
C ALA A 331 -27.30 -22.70 10.40
N ASP A 332 -28.49 -23.23 10.20
CA ASP A 332 -28.80 -24.43 9.40
C ASP A 332 -28.02 -25.70 9.83
N CYS A 333 -27.60 -25.76 11.10
CA CYS A 333 -27.07 -26.96 11.74
C CYS A 333 -28.19 -27.96 12.05
N ARG A 334 -28.85 -28.50 11.01
CA ARG A 334 -30.10 -29.31 11.11
C ARG A 334 -30.09 -30.53 12.05
N ASN A 335 -28.94 -30.98 12.51
CA ASN A 335 -28.80 -32.08 13.49
C ASN A 335 -28.61 -31.60 14.94
N LEU A 336 -28.45 -30.30 15.18
CA LEU A 336 -28.09 -29.75 16.48
C LEU A 336 -29.25 -29.96 17.46
N THR A 337 -28.96 -30.68 18.54
CA THR A 337 -29.91 -30.97 19.63
C THR A 337 -29.55 -30.27 20.93
N GLU A 338 -28.29 -29.87 21.08
CA GLU A 338 -27.76 -29.25 22.29
C GLU A 338 -26.70 -28.19 21.95
N LEU A 339 -26.95 -26.94 22.34
CA LEU A 339 -26.01 -25.82 22.24
C LEU A 339 -25.76 -25.26 23.63
N ARG A 340 -24.50 -25.22 24.07
CA ARG A 340 -24.07 -24.59 25.32
C ARG A 340 -22.96 -23.57 25.06
N VAL A 341 -23.12 -22.35 25.56
CA VAL A 341 -22.08 -21.33 25.59
C VAL A 341 -21.65 -21.15 27.04
N LEU A 342 -20.56 -21.83 27.44
CA LEU A 342 -20.10 -21.85 28.83
C LEU A 342 -19.56 -20.49 29.26
N SER A 343 -18.90 -19.78 28.34
CA SER A 343 -18.65 -18.35 28.49
C SER A 343 -20.01 -17.71 28.67
N LYS A 344 -20.34 -17.35 29.91
CA LYS A 344 -21.49 -16.50 30.12
C LYS A 344 -21.28 -15.09 29.50
N GLN A 345 -20.23 -14.89 28.65
CA GLN A 345 -19.57 -13.66 28.18
C GLN A 345 -19.11 -13.58 26.66
N CYS A 346 -19.81 -14.15 25.67
CA CYS A 346 -19.40 -14.21 24.25
C CYS A 346 -20.36 -13.60 23.14
N ILE A 347 -20.34 -12.29 22.71
CA ILE A 347 -21.54 -11.61 22.07
C ILE A 347 -22.17 -12.51 21.01
N ILE A 348 -23.45 -12.86 21.20
CA ILE A 348 -24.20 -13.59 20.18
C ILE A 348 -24.74 -12.57 19.19
N GLY A 349 -24.29 -12.71 17.95
CA GLY A 349 -24.86 -12.07 16.77
C GLY A 349 -26.31 -12.48 16.49
N GLU A 350 -26.90 -11.92 15.44
CA GLU A 350 -28.22 -12.37 14.98
C GLU A 350 -28.16 -13.78 14.40
N GLY A 351 -29.27 -14.51 14.49
CA GLY A 351 -29.51 -15.65 13.60
C GLY A 351 -28.61 -16.85 13.87
N VAL A 352 -27.84 -16.84 14.96
CA VAL A 352 -26.73 -17.78 15.22
C VAL A 352 -27.16 -19.25 15.13
N PHE A 353 -28.43 -19.59 15.37
CA PHE A 353 -28.98 -20.95 15.21
C PHE A 353 -30.29 -20.91 14.39
N PHE A 354 -30.35 -20.00 13.42
CA PHE A 354 -31.43 -19.92 12.43
C PHE A 354 -31.60 -21.27 11.71
N ALA A 355 -32.84 -21.69 11.46
CA ALA A 355 -33.22 -22.99 10.89
C ALA A 355 -32.91 -24.27 11.71
N ASP A 356 -32.40 -24.18 12.95
CA ASP A 356 -32.05 -25.35 13.79
C ASP A 356 -33.27 -26.05 14.45
N HIS A 357 -34.23 -26.52 13.66
CA HIS A 357 -35.53 -27.03 14.14
C HIS A 357 -35.49 -28.26 15.08
N ARG A 358 -34.32 -28.88 15.28
CA ARG A 358 -34.09 -30.04 16.16
C ARG A 358 -33.53 -29.68 17.54
N LEU A 359 -33.18 -28.43 17.77
CA LEU A 359 -32.57 -27.96 19.01
C LEU A 359 -33.51 -28.18 20.21
N LYS A 360 -33.01 -28.83 21.27
CA LYS A 360 -33.76 -29.19 22.49
C LYS A 360 -33.18 -28.57 23.76
N ILE A 361 -31.86 -28.56 23.86
CA ILE A 361 -31.11 -28.01 24.99
C ILE A 361 -30.38 -26.77 24.49
N ILE A 362 -30.69 -25.62 25.11
CA ILE A 362 -30.13 -24.32 24.75
C ILE A 362 -29.67 -23.67 26.06
N GLU A 363 -28.36 -23.68 26.29
CA GLU A 363 -27.72 -23.00 27.42
C GLU A 363 -26.89 -21.85 26.87
N LEU A 364 -27.58 -20.77 26.50
CA LEU A 364 -26.96 -19.48 26.20
C LEU A 364 -27.01 -18.59 27.46
N PRO A 365 -26.21 -17.52 27.55
CA PRO A 365 -26.19 -16.67 28.73
C PRO A 365 -27.42 -15.73 28.81
N LEU A 366 -28.13 -15.83 29.93
CA LEU A 366 -29.49 -15.31 30.19
C LEU A 366 -29.58 -13.81 30.57
N LYS A 367 -30.80 -13.20 30.64
CA LYS A 367 -31.15 -11.80 31.06
C LYS A 367 -31.94 -11.71 32.37
N ASP A 368 -31.55 -12.40 33.42
CA ASP A 368 -32.46 -12.86 34.48
C ASP A 368 -33.55 -13.62 33.73
N GLY A 369 -33.23 -14.85 33.34
CA GLY A 369 -34.19 -15.71 32.65
C GLY A 369 -34.47 -15.44 31.16
N LYS A 370 -34.17 -14.27 30.58
CA LYS A 370 -34.45 -14.00 29.14
C LYS A 370 -33.21 -14.09 28.23
N TYR A 371 -33.33 -13.85 26.92
CA TYR A 371 -32.21 -13.92 25.94
C TYR A 371 -32.25 -12.67 25.02
N PRO A 372 -31.11 -12.05 24.61
CA PRO A 372 -31.09 -10.65 24.16
C PRO A 372 -30.51 -10.43 22.77
N PHE A 373 -30.46 -11.48 21.94
CA PHE A 373 -29.97 -11.34 20.59
C PHE A 373 -31.15 -11.08 19.66
N ALA A 374 -30.82 -10.36 18.61
CA ALA A 374 -31.52 -10.36 17.34
C ALA A 374 -32.01 -11.79 16.99
N VAL A 375 -33.32 -12.04 17.14
CA VAL A 375 -33.94 -13.34 16.81
C VAL A 375 -34.85 -13.20 15.62
N THR A 376 -34.59 -14.04 14.62
CA THR A 376 -35.51 -14.20 13.50
C THR A 376 -36.88 -14.68 13.96
N LYS A 377 -37.90 -14.48 13.11
CA LYS A 377 -39.27 -15.00 13.35
C LYS A 377 -39.32 -16.53 13.51
N GLU A 378 -38.28 -17.24 13.07
CA GLU A 378 -38.14 -18.70 13.16
C GLU A 378 -37.54 -19.13 14.51
N GLU A 379 -36.42 -18.54 14.91
CA GLU A 379 -35.77 -18.82 16.21
C GLU A 379 -36.70 -18.50 17.38
N LYS A 380 -37.49 -17.41 17.28
CA LYS A 380 -38.50 -17.07 18.30
C LYS A 380 -39.56 -18.16 18.48
N LYS A 381 -39.89 -18.95 17.44
CA LYS A 381 -40.79 -20.13 17.55
C LYS A 381 -40.06 -21.32 18.19
N LEU A 382 -38.81 -21.54 17.80
CA LEU A 382 -37.96 -22.64 18.29
C LEU A 382 -37.68 -22.53 19.79
N LEU A 383 -37.32 -21.32 20.24
CA LEU A 383 -37.05 -21.00 21.63
C LEU A 383 -38.33 -21.18 22.48
N LYS A 384 -39.46 -20.62 22.02
CA LYS A 384 -40.77 -20.80 22.68
C LYS A 384 -41.18 -22.27 22.82
N ARG A 385 -40.89 -23.13 21.84
CA ARG A 385 -41.15 -24.57 21.89
C ARG A 385 -40.31 -25.30 22.96
N ASN A 386 -39.13 -24.79 23.29
CA ASN A 386 -38.25 -25.35 24.33
C ASN A 386 -38.44 -24.69 25.70
N GLY A 387 -39.57 -23.99 25.93
CA GLY A 387 -39.86 -23.32 27.20
C GLY A 387 -39.06 -22.05 27.44
N ILE A 388 -38.43 -21.50 26.41
CA ILE A 388 -37.59 -20.31 26.48
C ILE A 388 -38.36 -19.08 25.96
N GLU A 389 -38.56 -18.08 26.82
CA GLU A 389 -39.10 -16.78 26.41
C GLU A 389 -37.99 -15.79 26.01
N CYS A 390 -38.19 -15.12 24.88
CA CYS A 390 -37.25 -14.18 24.29
C CYS A 390 -37.88 -12.81 24.09
N ILE A 391 -37.14 -11.76 24.45
CA ILE A 391 -37.46 -10.39 24.02
C ILE A 391 -36.93 -10.24 22.61
N ASN A 392 -37.77 -9.76 21.70
CA ASN A 392 -37.35 -9.42 20.36
C ASN A 392 -36.95 -7.95 20.35
N ILE A 393 -35.66 -7.65 20.13
CA ILE A 393 -35.15 -6.26 20.10
C ILE A 393 -35.57 -5.53 18.79
N LEU A 394 -36.17 -6.28 17.86
CA LEU A 394 -36.52 -5.90 16.50
C LEU A 394 -37.83 -5.09 16.31
N THR A 395 -38.38 -4.47 17.35
CA THR A 395 -39.62 -3.67 17.23
C THR A 395 -39.52 -2.24 17.80
N ASP A 396 -38.31 -1.71 17.84
CA ASP A 396 -38.03 -0.30 17.55
C ASP A 396 -36.82 -0.24 16.59
N GLN A 397 -36.63 0.87 15.86
CA GLN A 397 -35.83 0.91 14.61
C GLN A 397 -34.30 0.74 14.75
N ASN A 398 -33.80 0.20 15.86
CA ASN A 398 -32.38 -0.05 16.11
C ASN A 398 -32.01 -1.51 15.80
N TYR A 399 -31.90 -1.81 14.51
CA TYR A 399 -31.33 -3.08 14.05
C TYR A 399 -30.22 -2.80 13.05
N VAL A 400 -28.99 -3.14 13.43
CA VAL A 400 -27.86 -3.21 12.49
C VAL A 400 -27.61 -4.70 12.22
N GLU A 401 -27.39 -4.99 10.95
CA GLU A 401 -27.27 -6.34 10.42
C GLU A 401 -26.06 -7.09 10.96
N PRO A 402 -26.08 -8.41 10.80
CA PRO A 402 -25.22 -9.27 11.59
C PRO A 402 -24.10 -9.72 10.65
N ILE A 403 -23.19 -8.80 10.35
CA ILE A 403 -21.98 -9.05 9.54
C ILE A 403 -20.73 -8.41 10.17
N GLU A 404 -20.86 -7.47 11.11
CA GLU A 404 -19.71 -6.79 11.74
C GLU A 404 -19.17 -7.48 13.00
N LEU A 405 -19.81 -8.53 13.53
CA LEU A 405 -19.23 -9.35 14.60
C LEU A 405 -18.18 -10.36 14.06
N LEU A 406 -17.42 -9.97 13.02
CA LEU A 406 -16.57 -10.88 12.26
C LEU A 406 -15.09 -10.61 12.11
N ASN A 407 -14.61 -9.40 12.33
CA ASN A 407 -13.18 -9.17 12.33
C ASN A 407 -12.71 -8.59 13.68
N THR A 408 -12.67 -9.53 14.65
CA THR A 408 -11.97 -9.52 15.97
C THR A 408 -12.73 -9.19 17.29
N ASN A 409 -13.11 -10.25 18.06
CA ASN A 409 -13.20 -10.42 19.54
C ASN A 409 -13.96 -9.44 20.52
N LYS A 410 -14.91 -9.95 21.38
CA LYS A 410 -15.50 -9.46 22.72
C LYS A 410 -16.93 -8.84 22.81
N GLN A 411 -17.82 -9.06 23.82
CA GLN A 411 -18.18 -10.12 24.84
C GLN A 411 -19.72 -10.08 25.22
N ILE A 412 -20.47 -11.21 25.41
CA ILE A 412 -21.89 -11.24 25.95
C ILE A 412 -21.86 -10.57 27.35
N ARG A 413 -22.89 -9.82 27.74
CA ARG A 413 -23.66 -10.20 28.93
C ARG A 413 -25.05 -9.66 28.94
N ASN A 414 -25.82 -10.40 29.69
CA ASN A 414 -27.24 -10.32 29.81
C ASN A 414 -27.46 -10.66 31.30
N ILE A 415 -28.31 -9.91 32.04
CA ILE A 415 -29.00 -10.25 33.32
C ILE A 415 -29.78 -9.02 33.89
N GLN A 416 -31.14 -8.92 33.75
CA GLN A 416 -32.05 -8.10 34.63
C GLN A 416 -33.62 -8.17 34.56
N GLU A 417 -34.30 -9.07 33.85
CA GLU A 417 -35.79 -9.17 33.83
C GLU A 417 -36.45 -10.58 33.89
N PHE A 418 -36.99 -11.05 35.03
CA PHE A 418 -38.10 -12.05 35.04
C PHE A 418 -39.07 -11.96 36.24
N GLY A 419 -39.20 -10.84 36.94
CA GLY A 419 -40.25 -10.80 37.97
C GLY A 419 -40.48 -9.51 38.76
N LYS A 420 -41.77 -9.18 38.95
CA LYS A 420 -42.47 -9.42 40.24
C LYS A 420 -43.96 -9.03 40.22
N PHE A 421 -44.71 -9.60 41.17
CA PHE A 421 -46.04 -9.18 41.62
C PHE A 421 -46.04 -9.03 43.17
N LEU A 422 -46.37 -7.82 43.68
CA LEU A 422 -47.04 -7.42 44.95
C LEU A 422 -46.71 -8.02 46.35
N SER A 423 -46.48 -7.14 47.36
CA SER A 423 -47.10 -7.14 48.72
C SER A 423 -46.75 -5.86 49.54
N THR A 424 -47.28 -5.68 50.77
CA THR A 424 -47.45 -4.34 51.41
C THR A 424 -46.30 -3.72 52.21
N SER A 425 -45.40 -4.51 52.81
CA SER A 425 -44.07 -4.05 53.27
C SER A 425 -43.05 -5.01 52.68
N ILE A 426 -42.26 -4.56 51.70
CA ILE A 426 -41.52 -5.49 50.84
C ILE A 426 -40.14 -5.83 51.42
N CYS A 427 -40.10 -6.92 52.20
CA CYS A 427 -38.86 -7.64 52.40
C CYS A 427 -38.57 -8.48 51.14
N ILE A 428 -37.57 -8.08 50.34
CA ILE A 428 -37.24 -8.76 49.08
C ILE A 428 -36.54 -10.10 49.35
N LEU A 429 -37.35 -11.15 49.52
CA LEU A 429 -36.90 -12.55 49.55
C LEU A 429 -36.68 -13.07 48.12
N ASN A 430 -35.69 -12.52 47.42
CA ASN A 430 -35.00 -13.15 46.29
C ASN A 430 -33.77 -12.33 45.88
N SER A 431 -32.75 -12.98 45.33
CA SER A 431 -31.44 -12.42 45.00
C SER A 431 -31.46 -11.49 43.77
N ALA A 432 -32.09 -10.32 43.90
CA ALA A 432 -32.08 -9.27 42.89
C ALA A 432 -31.12 -8.14 43.29
N ASN A 433 -30.37 -7.64 42.32
CA ASN A 433 -29.37 -6.59 42.53
C ASN A 433 -29.92 -5.18 42.23
N ARG A 434 -31.14 -5.07 41.70
CA ARG A 434 -31.84 -3.80 41.40
C ARG A 434 -33.31 -3.83 41.83
N ILE A 435 -33.89 -2.64 42.01
CA ILE A 435 -35.33 -2.40 42.13
C ILE A 435 -35.76 -1.45 41.01
N ASP A 436 -36.89 -1.74 40.35
CA ASP A 436 -37.54 -0.87 39.36
C ASP A 436 -38.96 -0.47 39.83
N SER A 437 -39.45 0.67 39.32
CA SER A 437 -40.68 1.37 39.71
C SER A 437 -41.95 0.53 39.84
N ASN A 438 -42.11 -0.53 39.03
CA ASN A 438 -43.32 -1.35 38.99
C ASN A 438 -43.44 -2.38 40.13
N LEU A 439 -42.42 -2.54 40.98
CA LEU A 439 -42.40 -3.56 42.04
C LEU A 439 -43.11 -3.15 43.35
N LEU A 440 -43.26 -1.84 43.60
CA LEU A 440 -43.57 -1.26 44.91
C LEU A 440 -44.86 -0.43 44.90
N ASN A 441 -45.97 -1.02 44.44
CA ASN A 441 -47.28 -0.36 44.47
C ASN A 441 -48.03 -0.67 45.78
N SER A 442 -47.49 -0.22 46.91
CA SER A 442 -48.09 -0.31 48.24
C SER A 442 -48.41 1.08 48.78
N HIS A 443 -49.70 1.42 48.87
CA HIS A 443 -50.15 2.68 49.48
C HIS A 443 -49.96 2.74 51.02
N TYR A 444 -49.38 1.69 51.62
CA TYR A 444 -49.19 1.53 53.06
C TYR A 444 -47.70 1.44 53.47
N CYS A 445 -46.76 1.68 52.55
CA CYS A 445 -45.33 1.56 52.83
C CYS A 445 -44.75 2.90 53.34
N GLU A 446 -44.58 3.02 54.66
CA GLU A 446 -44.04 4.23 55.32
C GLU A 446 -42.50 4.21 55.48
N GLU A 447 -41.90 3.02 55.56
CA GLU A 447 -40.46 2.77 55.68
C GLU A 447 -40.03 1.65 54.71
N LEU A 448 -38.91 1.83 54.01
CA LEU A 448 -38.37 0.87 53.06
C LEU A 448 -36.94 0.44 53.46
N ILE A 449 -36.81 -0.83 53.88
CA ILE A 449 -35.55 -1.45 54.30
C ILE A 449 -35.10 -2.44 53.23
N LEU A 450 -33.91 -2.22 52.65
CA LEU A 450 -33.41 -3.02 51.54
C LEU A 450 -32.43 -4.13 52.01
N PRO A 451 -32.58 -5.38 51.56
CA PRO A 451 -31.68 -6.47 51.95
C PRO A 451 -30.28 -6.36 51.32
N LYS A 452 -29.29 -6.99 51.96
CA LYS A 452 -27.85 -6.99 51.64
C LYS A 452 -27.43 -7.56 50.26
N SER A 453 -28.35 -7.70 49.32
CA SER A 453 -28.09 -8.11 47.94
C SER A 453 -28.35 -7.01 46.90
N ILE A 454 -28.95 -5.89 47.31
CA ILE A 454 -29.39 -4.83 46.38
C ILE A 454 -28.28 -3.79 46.20
N ILE A 455 -27.94 -3.49 44.94
CA ILE A 455 -26.79 -2.65 44.58
C ILE A 455 -27.21 -1.38 43.81
N GLN A 456 -28.45 -1.29 43.31
CA GLN A 456 -29.01 -0.13 42.59
C GLN A 456 -30.56 -0.03 42.77
N ILE A 457 -31.16 1.14 42.58
CA ILE A 457 -32.61 1.42 42.79
C ILE A 457 -33.08 2.44 41.73
N ASN A 458 -33.74 2.04 40.64
CA ASN A 458 -34.06 2.98 39.56
C ASN A 458 -35.58 3.23 39.44
N GLY A 459 -35.94 4.47 39.09
CA GLY A 459 -37.31 4.86 38.71
C GLY A 459 -38.21 5.41 39.82
N TYR A 460 -39.34 5.99 39.41
CA TYR A 460 -40.35 6.62 40.27
C TYR A 460 -41.15 5.56 41.05
N ILE A 461 -40.99 5.51 42.38
CA ILE A 461 -41.76 4.61 43.24
C ILE A 461 -42.95 5.38 43.83
N PRO A 462 -44.22 5.04 43.47
CA PRO A 462 -45.41 5.76 43.93
C PRO A 462 -45.84 5.31 45.34
N THR A 463 -45.00 5.56 46.33
CA THR A 463 -45.29 5.34 47.76
C THR A 463 -45.47 6.70 48.47
N PRO A 464 -46.65 7.34 48.40
CA PRO A 464 -46.85 8.73 48.85
C PRO A 464 -46.68 8.95 50.36
N ASN A 465 -46.58 7.87 51.15
CA ASN A 465 -46.37 7.90 52.60
C ASN A 465 -44.93 7.50 53.01
N LEU A 466 -44.03 7.23 52.06
CA LEU A 466 -42.65 6.79 52.35
C LEU A 466 -41.81 7.96 52.86
N THR A 467 -41.43 7.93 54.14
CA THR A 467 -40.69 9.03 54.79
C THR A 467 -39.22 8.72 55.03
N LYS A 468 -38.85 7.43 55.11
CA LYS A 468 -37.49 6.95 55.38
C LYS A 468 -37.09 5.79 54.48
N ILE A 469 -35.84 5.81 54.00
CA ILE A 469 -35.20 4.70 53.29
C ILE A 469 -33.85 4.34 53.93
N VAL A 470 -33.60 3.04 54.10
CA VAL A 470 -32.32 2.50 54.61
C VAL A 470 -31.67 1.62 53.53
N LEU A 471 -30.48 2.03 53.10
CA LEU A 471 -29.73 1.39 52.03
C LEU A 471 -28.86 0.23 52.58
N PRO A 472 -28.65 -0.87 51.83
CA PRO A 472 -27.91 -2.01 52.33
C PRO A 472 -26.38 -1.82 52.28
N GLU A 473 -25.69 -2.36 53.29
CA GLU A 473 -24.23 -2.45 53.49
C GLU A 473 -23.40 -3.09 52.34
N CYS A 474 -24.03 -3.45 51.21
CA CYS A 474 -23.36 -3.94 50.00
C CYS A 474 -23.30 -2.90 48.87
N ILE A 475 -23.96 -1.75 49.01
CA ILE A 475 -23.90 -0.70 47.97
C ILE A 475 -22.53 -0.04 48.03
N GLU A 476 -21.76 -0.20 46.98
CA GLU A 476 -20.50 0.53 46.77
C GLU A 476 -20.70 1.78 45.89
N VAL A 477 -21.79 1.88 45.14
CA VAL A 477 -22.08 3.02 44.25
C VAL A 477 -23.56 3.41 44.30
N LEU A 478 -23.85 4.68 44.57
CA LEU A 478 -25.15 5.29 44.32
C LEU A 478 -25.17 5.94 42.94
N HIS A 479 -26.05 5.52 42.06
CA HIS A 479 -26.11 5.97 40.68
C HIS A 479 -27.07 7.15 40.47
N GLN A 480 -27.20 7.56 39.21
CA GLN A 480 -28.01 8.71 38.82
C GLN A 480 -29.51 8.48 39.03
N GLU A 481 -30.20 9.51 39.54
CA GLU A 481 -31.66 9.53 39.80
C GLU A 481 -32.15 8.40 40.73
N GLN A 482 -31.22 7.71 41.39
CA GLN A 482 -31.46 6.46 42.11
C GLN A 482 -32.34 6.63 43.36
N ILE A 483 -32.43 7.86 43.89
CA ILE A 483 -33.23 8.20 45.08
C ILE A 483 -34.14 9.41 44.80
N GLY A 484 -33.81 10.25 43.81
CA GLY A 484 -34.50 11.50 43.53
C GLY A 484 -36.02 11.40 43.32
N TYR A 485 -36.49 10.37 42.62
CA TYR A 485 -37.91 10.27 42.31
C TYR A 485 -38.82 9.81 43.48
N LEU A 486 -38.27 9.69 44.70
CA LEU A 486 -38.96 9.24 45.91
C LEU A 486 -39.56 10.42 46.70
N LYS A 487 -40.64 11.00 46.16
CA LYS A 487 -41.35 12.13 46.80
C LYS A 487 -41.92 11.73 48.17
N GLY A 488 -41.60 12.53 49.20
CA GLY A 488 -42.02 12.30 50.59
C GLY A 488 -40.88 11.92 51.55
N LEU A 489 -39.70 11.54 51.03
CA LEU A 489 -38.54 11.23 51.86
C LEU A 489 -38.02 12.45 52.62
N LYS A 490 -37.78 12.25 53.92
CA LYS A 490 -37.14 13.22 54.82
C LYS A 490 -35.73 12.83 55.24
N ILE A 491 -35.47 11.52 55.32
CA ILE A 491 -34.21 10.95 55.84
C ILE A 491 -33.76 9.81 54.90
N ILE A 492 -32.47 9.84 54.54
CA ILE A 492 -31.78 8.83 53.74
C ILE A 492 -30.54 8.38 54.51
N GLU A 493 -30.46 7.08 54.86
CA GLU A 493 -29.29 6.51 55.52
C GLU A 493 -28.39 5.80 54.49
N ILE A 494 -27.19 6.35 54.27
CA ILE A 494 -26.17 5.83 53.34
C ILE A 494 -25.11 5.02 54.10
N PRO A 495 -24.87 3.74 53.77
CA PRO A 495 -23.90 2.90 54.48
C PRO A 495 -22.45 3.21 54.12
N ASN A 496 -21.53 2.89 55.04
CA ASN A 496 -20.09 3.08 54.88
C ASN A 496 -19.43 2.16 53.83
N SER A 497 -20.21 1.33 53.14
CA SER A 497 -19.77 0.61 51.94
C SER A 497 -19.71 1.51 50.70
N VAL A 498 -20.48 2.62 50.66
CA VAL A 498 -20.58 3.46 49.46
C VAL A 498 -19.27 4.19 49.22
N THR A 499 -18.66 3.95 48.05
CA THR A 499 -17.43 4.59 47.57
C THR A 499 -17.66 5.57 46.42
N ARG A 500 -18.86 5.58 45.79
CA ARG A 500 -19.20 6.51 44.70
C ARG A 500 -20.67 6.94 44.78
N ILE A 501 -20.97 8.18 44.39
CA ILE A 501 -22.34 8.70 44.17
C ILE A 501 -22.35 9.39 42.80
N GLU A 502 -23.45 9.33 42.04
CA GLU A 502 -23.54 9.86 40.68
C GLU A 502 -24.55 11.01 40.49
N LYS A 503 -24.59 11.59 39.27
CA LYS A 503 -25.32 12.82 38.97
C LYS A 503 -26.82 12.68 39.18
N TRP A 504 -27.52 13.72 39.64
CA TRP A 504 -28.95 13.70 39.97
C TRP A 504 -29.40 12.57 40.94
N CYS A 505 -28.51 11.90 41.68
CA CYS A 505 -28.87 10.85 42.64
C CYS A 505 -29.98 11.30 43.61
N PHE A 506 -29.91 12.55 44.08
CA PHE A 506 -30.88 13.23 44.94
C PHE A 506 -31.49 14.41 44.17
N ASN A 507 -32.40 14.13 43.25
CA ASN A 507 -33.07 15.11 42.39
C ASN A 507 -34.55 15.29 42.82
N THR A 508 -35.14 16.49 42.81
CA THR A 508 -36.59 16.70 43.08
C THR A 508 -37.13 16.20 44.44
N LEU A 509 -36.28 16.13 45.48
CA LEU A 509 -36.67 15.68 46.82
C LEU A 509 -37.17 16.84 47.69
N ASP A 510 -38.42 17.22 47.46
CA ASP A 510 -39.10 18.38 48.03
C ASP A 510 -39.15 18.44 49.57
N GLN A 511 -38.90 17.34 50.30
CA GLN A 511 -38.92 17.26 51.78
C GLN A 511 -37.61 16.76 52.42
N LEU A 512 -36.52 16.61 51.67
CA LEU A 512 -35.25 16.13 52.23
C LEU A 512 -34.59 17.26 53.03
N GLU A 513 -34.52 17.13 54.36
CA GLU A 513 -34.05 18.20 55.26
C GLU A 513 -32.51 18.18 55.47
N SER A 514 -31.90 16.99 55.49
CA SER A 514 -30.44 16.81 55.71
C SER A 514 -29.88 15.60 54.95
N LEU A 515 -28.59 15.66 54.59
CA LEU A 515 -27.88 14.56 53.91
C LEU A 515 -26.45 14.38 54.45
N GLN A 516 -26.13 13.15 54.88
CA GLN A 516 -24.80 12.77 55.35
C GLN A 516 -24.12 11.87 54.31
N ILE A 517 -22.92 12.24 53.87
CA ILE A 517 -22.14 11.46 52.90
C ILE A 517 -21.00 10.73 53.65
N PRO A 518 -20.98 9.39 53.63
CA PRO A 518 -19.95 8.60 54.31
C PRO A 518 -18.51 8.93 53.89
N SER A 519 -17.58 8.76 54.82
CA SER A 519 -16.13 8.96 54.58
C SER A 519 -15.54 8.00 53.56
N SER A 520 -16.20 6.85 53.34
CA SER A 520 -15.87 5.87 52.31
C SER A 520 -16.06 6.38 50.89
N VAL A 521 -16.88 7.42 50.67
CA VAL A 521 -17.17 7.96 49.33
C VAL A 521 -15.93 8.65 48.78
N LYS A 522 -15.34 8.06 47.74
CA LYS A 522 -14.17 8.55 46.99
C LYS A 522 -14.53 9.23 45.65
N ILE A 523 -15.73 8.96 45.08
CA ILE A 523 -16.15 9.49 43.76
C ILE A 523 -17.61 10.01 43.80
N LEU A 524 -17.81 11.30 44.04
CA LEU A 524 -19.09 12.05 44.12
C LEU A 524 -19.42 12.90 42.84
N LYS A 525 -20.03 12.34 41.78
CA LYS A 525 -20.15 13.03 40.46
C LYS A 525 -20.87 14.39 40.50
N LYS A 526 -20.56 15.21 39.48
CA LYS A 526 -21.33 16.40 39.03
C LYS A 526 -22.83 16.22 39.26
N GLU A 527 -23.52 17.25 39.74
CA GLU A 527 -24.99 17.36 39.74
C GLU A 527 -25.75 16.36 40.62
N PHE A 528 -25.07 15.62 41.51
CA PHE A 528 -25.68 14.59 42.36
C PHE A 528 -26.85 15.06 43.24
N ILE A 529 -27.00 16.38 43.47
CA ILE A 529 -28.17 17.03 44.06
C ILE A 529 -28.71 18.09 43.09
N ILE A 530 -30.02 18.03 42.77
CA ILE A 530 -30.80 19.09 42.09
C ILE A 530 -32.20 19.18 42.73
N ASP A 531 -32.84 20.35 42.67
CA ASP A 531 -34.25 20.59 43.05
C ASP A 531 -34.65 19.96 44.41
N CYS A 532 -33.80 20.13 45.43
CA CYS A 532 -34.08 19.73 46.82
C CYS A 532 -34.26 20.98 47.71
N PRO A 533 -35.38 21.71 47.60
CA PRO A 533 -35.55 23.03 48.22
C PRO A 533 -35.53 23.05 49.76
N SER A 534 -35.85 21.95 50.43
CA SER A 534 -35.80 21.83 51.89
C SER A 534 -34.45 21.41 52.46
N LEU A 535 -33.44 21.12 51.63
CA LEU A 535 -32.14 20.63 52.08
C LEU A 535 -31.32 21.77 52.70
N THR A 536 -31.08 21.71 54.01
CA THR A 536 -30.38 22.78 54.74
C THR A 536 -29.00 22.36 55.26
N GLU A 537 -28.77 21.07 55.51
CA GLU A 537 -27.48 20.54 55.99
C GLU A 537 -26.89 19.46 55.06
N LEU A 538 -25.61 19.62 54.71
CA LEU A 538 -24.83 18.66 53.91
C LEU A 538 -23.41 18.50 54.46
N ASN A 539 -22.97 17.26 54.70
CA ASN A 539 -21.70 16.94 55.39
C ASN A 539 -20.94 15.78 54.72
N TRP A 540 -19.63 15.95 54.47
CA TRP A 540 -18.75 14.91 53.91
C TRP A 540 -17.32 15.04 54.48
N ASN A 541 -16.79 13.93 55.02
CA ASN A 541 -15.48 13.88 55.69
C ASN A 541 -14.60 12.75 55.10
N ASN A 542 -13.64 13.04 54.22
CA ASN A 542 -12.73 12.02 53.68
C ASN A 542 -11.25 12.35 54.02
N LYS A 543 -10.41 11.33 54.22
CA LYS A 543 -9.01 11.47 54.68
C LYS A 543 -7.94 10.98 53.71
N GLU A 544 -8.31 10.41 52.57
CA GLU A 544 -7.35 10.01 51.52
C GLU A 544 -7.25 11.05 50.39
N PRO A 545 -6.07 11.24 49.78
CA PRO A 545 -5.89 12.19 48.68
C PRO A 545 -6.56 11.68 47.39
N ILE A 546 -7.74 12.22 47.08
CA ILE A 546 -8.53 11.87 45.90
C ILE A 546 -7.81 12.38 44.63
N MET A 547 -7.42 11.48 43.73
CA MET A 547 -6.70 11.85 42.51
C MET A 547 -7.54 12.70 41.54
N LYS A 548 -7.04 13.91 41.26
CA LYS A 548 -7.17 14.68 40.01
C LYS A 548 -8.56 15.26 39.68
N GLU A 549 -8.73 16.52 40.10
CA GLU A 549 -9.78 17.52 39.78
C GLU A 549 -10.09 17.66 38.25
N PRO A 550 -11.27 18.14 37.83
CA PRO A 550 -12.13 19.13 38.50
C PRO A 550 -13.45 18.52 38.99
N PHE A 551 -13.52 18.31 40.30
CA PHE A 551 -14.59 17.52 40.91
C PHE A 551 -15.24 18.29 42.06
N ASN A 552 -14.45 19.05 42.83
CA ASN A 552 -14.97 20.00 43.83
C ASN A 552 -15.56 21.27 43.18
N TYR A 553 -14.89 21.81 42.15
CA TYR A 553 -15.39 22.96 41.38
C TYR A 553 -16.75 22.69 40.70
N LEU A 554 -16.94 21.44 40.32
CA LEU A 554 -18.09 20.94 39.55
C LEU A 554 -19.37 20.87 40.41
N ILE A 555 -19.21 20.49 41.68
CA ILE A 555 -20.28 20.52 42.70
C ILE A 555 -20.58 21.96 43.13
N TYR A 556 -19.55 22.75 43.45
CA TYR A 556 -19.69 24.13 43.90
C TYR A 556 -20.44 25.03 42.88
N THR A 557 -20.22 24.82 41.58
CA THR A 557 -20.91 25.56 40.52
C THR A 557 -22.36 25.15 40.29
N GLN A 558 -22.81 23.99 40.81
CA GLN A 558 -24.17 23.48 40.63
C GLN A 558 -25.07 23.63 41.85
N LEU A 559 -24.52 23.50 43.06
CA LEU A 559 -25.21 23.92 44.28
C LEU A 559 -25.64 25.40 44.22
N LYS A 560 -24.97 26.19 43.38
CA LYS A 560 -25.28 27.59 43.07
C LYS A 560 -26.27 27.79 41.90
N LYS A 561 -26.55 26.77 41.09
CA LYS A 561 -27.57 26.79 40.02
C LYS A 561 -28.95 26.31 40.50
N SER A 562 -29.02 25.52 41.57
CA SER A 562 -30.26 24.89 42.07
C SER A 562 -31.00 25.67 43.17
N ASN A 563 -30.62 26.92 43.46
CA ASN A 563 -31.29 27.81 44.44
C ASN A 563 -31.38 27.27 45.90
N ILE A 564 -30.53 26.32 46.30
CA ILE A 564 -30.55 25.72 47.65
C ILE A 564 -29.73 26.59 48.64
N HIS A 565 -30.33 26.95 49.78
CA HIS A 565 -29.70 27.72 50.85
C HIS A 565 -29.22 26.82 52.01
N PHE A 566 -27.95 26.43 51.99
CA PHE A 566 -27.34 25.67 53.09
C PHE A 566 -27.12 26.55 54.32
N THR A 567 -27.63 26.11 55.48
CA THR A 567 -27.26 26.68 56.79
C THR A 567 -25.94 26.10 57.29
N LYS A 568 -25.54 24.91 56.80
CA LYS A 568 -24.33 24.21 57.21
C LYS A 568 -23.77 23.31 56.09
N PHE A 569 -22.51 23.53 55.73
CA PHE A 569 -21.77 22.79 54.69
C PHE A 569 -20.35 22.51 55.18
N THR A 570 -19.82 21.29 54.97
CA THR A 570 -18.48 20.90 55.49
C THR A 570 -17.78 19.90 54.57
N LEU A 571 -16.50 20.18 54.25
CA LEU A 571 -15.58 19.36 53.48
C LEU A 571 -14.21 19.35 54.19
N ASN A 572 -13.60 18.17 54.36
CA ASN A 572 -12.25 18.01 54.90
C ASN A 572 -11.45 17.03 54.03
N GLY A 573 -10.15 17.29 53.77
CA GLY A 573 -9.25 16.36 53.05
C GLY A 573 -8.23 16.92 52.03
N LEU A 574 -7.68 18.14 52.18
CA LEU A 574 -6.83 18.81 51.17
C LEU A 574 -5.39 19.11 51.62
N ASP A 575 -4.67 18.11 52.15
CA ASP A 575 -3.24 18.25 52.51
C ASP A 575 -2.33 17.43 51.59
N GLY A 576 -1.48 18.11 50.81
CA GLY A 576 -0.35 17.51 50.07
C GLY A 576 -0.50 17.42 48.55
N ILE A 577 -0.10 18.47 47.82
CA ILE A 577 0.09 18.46 46.36
C ILE A 577 1.54 18.88 46.06
N ASP A 578 2.33 17.96 45.51
CA ASP A 578 3.67 18.19 44.95
C ASP A 578 3.65 17.83 43.44
N PRO A 579 4.00 18.72 42.48
CA PRO A 579 3.52 18.61 41.10
C PRO A 579 4.17 17.56 40.18
N LEU A 580 4.95 16.59 40.70
CA LEU A 580 5.96 15.90 39.89
C LEU A 580 5.63 14.50 39.30
N HIS A 581 4.62 13.73 39.74
CA HIS A 581 4.37 12.36 39.23
C HIS A 581 2.90 11.95 38.95
N PHE A 582 2.73 10.97 38.02
CA PHE A 582 1.48 10.42 37.38
C PHE A 582 0.76 11.39 36.41
N THR A 583 0.23 11.09 35.20
CA THR A 583 -0.50 9.96 34.54
C THR A 583 -1.98 9.75 34.96
N ILE A 584 -2.86 9.43 33.99
CA ILE A 584 -4.34 9.28 34.09
C ILE A 584 -4.79 8.18 33.11
N THR A 585 -5.85 7.42 33.43
CA THR A 585 -6.39 6.34 32.58
C THR A 585 -7.94 6.23 32.64
N GLU A 586 -8.68 6.93 31.77
CA GLU A 586 -9.90 6.43 31.05
C GLU A 586 -10.60 7.53 30.20
N PRO A 587 -11.36 7.16 29.13
CA PRO A 587 -11.92 8.09 28.13
C PRO A 587 -13.25 8.84 28.50
N ILE A 588 -13.56 9.92 27.79
CA ILE A 588 -14.78 10.77 27.74
C ILE A 588 -15.40 10.63 26.34
N VAL A 589 -16.70 10.89 26.17
CA VAL A 589 -17.32 11.14 24.85
C VAL A 589 -18.24 12.35 24.97
N PHE A 590 -18.19 13.29 24.03
CA PHE A 590 -19.14 14.41 23.96
C PHE A 590 -20.26 14.10 22.95
N GLN A 591 -21.50 14.50 23.25
CA GLN A 591 -22.63 14.39 22.32
C GLN A 591 -23.31 15.74 22.08
N GLN A 592 -23.65 15.98 20.81
CA GLN A 592 -24.50 16.99 20.14
C GLN A 592 -24.82 18.37 20.76
N ASN A 593 -25.00 18.53 22.07
CA ASN A 593 -25.37 19.81 22.69
C ASN A 593 -24.30 20.41 23.64
N ASP A 594 -23.33 19.62 24.12
CA ASP A 594 -22.30 20.08 25.09
C ASP A 594 -21.08 20.78 24.43
N PHE A 595 -20.89 20.64 23.12
CA PHE A 595 -19.63 20.98 22.43
C PHE A 595 -19.36 22.50 22.38
N ASN A 596 -20.40 23.30 22.15
CA ASN A 596 -20.26 24.74 21.83
C ASN A 596 -19.96 25.66 23.05
N GLU A 597 -20.41 25.31 24.26
CA GLU A 597 -20.22 26.17 25.44
C GLU A 597 -18.84 26.00 26.11
N GLN A 598 -18.12 24.92 25.79
CA GLN A 598 -16.77 24.66 26.28
C GLN A 598 -15.68 25.03 25.28
N ILE A 599 -15.91 24.86 23.98
CA ILE A 599 -14.91 25.15 22.93
C ILE A 599 -14.51 26.64 22.89
N SER A 600 -15.47 27.54 23.08
CA SER A 600 -15.22 28.98 23.26
C SER A 600 -14.36 29.33 24.50
N LYS A 601 -14.12 28.39 25.42
CA LYS A 601 -13.23 28.51 26.59
C LYS A 601 -11.97 27.65 26.52
N PHE A 602 -11.99 26.52 25.82
CA PHE A 602 -10.91 25.52 25.82
C PHE A 602 -10.34 25.29 24.41
N LYS A 603 -9.12 25.81 24.17
CA LYS A 603 -8.34 25.56 22.94
C LYS A 603 -7.85 24.12 22.78
N ILE A 604 -8.02 23.28 23.81
CA ILE A 604 -7.59 21.88 23.87
C ILE A 604 -8.75 21.06 24.41
N LEU A 605 -9.21 20.07 23.64
CA LEU A 605 -10.27 19.15 24.08
C LEU A 605 -9.71 18.17 25.14
N PRO A 606 -10.56 17.63 26.04
CA PRO A 606 -10.12 16.78 27.14
C PRO A 606 -9.42 15.52 26.64
N ASN A 607 -8.25 15.17 27.22
CA ASN A 607 -7.35 14.05 26.83
C ASN A 607 -7.99 12.64 26.77
N ASN A 608 -9.26 12.55 27.08
CA ASN A 608 -10.06 11.36 27.17
C ASN A 608 -11.17 11.27 26.09
N LEU A 609 -11.51 12.32 25.35
CA LEU A 609 -12.52 12.30 24.27
C LEU A 609 -12.29 11.18 23.21
N ILE A 610 -13.24 10.26 22.95
CA ILE A 610 -13.10 9.17 21.94
C ILE A 610 -13.62 9.54 20.53
N GLU A 611 -14.60 10.42 20.42
CA GLU A 611 -15.31 10.65 19.15
C GLU A 611 -15.81 12.10 19.06
N ILE A 612 -15.89 12.63 17.83
CA ILE A 612 -16.37 13.99 17.54
C ILE A 612 -17.36 13.95 16.36
N ASN A 613 -18.67 14.06 16.65
CA ASN A 613 -19.73 13.94 15.66
C ASN A 613 -20.74 15.09 15.72
N GLY A 614 -21.20 15.55 14.54
CA GLY A 614 -22.41 16.36 14.36
C GLY A 614 -22.20 17.84 14.06
N SER A 615 -23.21 18.46 13.41
CA SER A 615 -23.25 19.89 13.09
C SER A 615 -24.26 20.67 13.95
N ASN A 616 -24.13 22.00 13.91
CA ASN A 616 -25.14 23.04 14.22
C ASN A 616 -24.88 23.92 15.45
N ARG A 617 -23.86 24.79 15.41
CA ARG A 617 -24.05 26.25 15.26
C ARG A 617 -22.70 26.98 15.27
N ILE A 618 -22.68 28.14 14.63
CA ILE A 618 -21.50 28.95 14.36
C ILE A 618 -20.87 29.44 15.69
N ASP A 619 -19.75 28.83 16.10
CA ASP A 619 -18.84 29.48 17.05
C ASP A 619 -17.97 30.46 16.26
N GLU A 620 -18.42 31.71 16.17
CA GLU A 620 -17.67 32.81 15.53
C GLU A 620 -16.37 33.19 16.29
N THR A 621 -16.07 32.58 17.44
CA THR A 621 -14.91 32.92 18.27
C THR A 621 -13.80 31.86 18.26
N LEU A 622 -14.12 30.60 17.97
CA LEU A 622 -13.12 29.54 17.94
C LEU A 622 -12.13 29.77 16.80
N THR A 623 -10.84 29.85 17.15
CA THR A 623 -9.74 30.03 16.18
C THR A 623 -8.73 28.87 16.18
N SER A 624 -8.70 28.02 17.21
CA SER A 624 -7.82 26.85 17.25
C SER A 624 -8.35 25.77 18.18
N ILE A 625 -8.23 24.49 17.78
CA ILE A 625 -8.67 23.32 18.55
C ILE A 625 -7.62 22.20 18.53
N THR A 626 -7.38 21.55 19.66
CA THR A 626 -6.53 20.35 19.74
C THR A 626 -7.37 19.12 20.03
N ILE A 627 -7.28 18.14 19.13
CA ILE A 627 -7.89 16.81 19.21
C ILE A 627 -6.97 15.90 20.04
N PRO A 628 -7.50 15.21 21.06
CA PRO A 628 -6.73 14.42 22.01
C PRO A 628 -6.55 12.97 21.53
N SER A 629 -5.51 12.29 22.04
CA SER A 629 -5.10 10.94 21.59
C SER A 629 -5.98 9.77 22.02
N SER A 630 -7.15 10.09 22.55
CA SER A 630 -8.25 9.16 22.79
C SER A 630 -9.21 9.12 21.60
N VAL A 631 -9.24 10.16 20.75
CA VAL A 631 -10.19 10.25 19.63
C VAL A 631 -9.84 9.24 18.57
N SER A 632 -10.70 8.27 18.29
CA SER A 632 -10.54 7.28 17.23
C SER A 632 -11.33 7.60 15.97
N SER A 633 -12.38 8.43 16.04
CA SER A 633 -13.22 8.80 14.91
C SER A 633 -13.67 10.27 14.94
N ILE A 634 -13.83 10.86 13.76
CA ILE A 634 -14.44 12.19 13.56
C ILE A 634 -15.47 12.06 12.44
N GLY A 635 -16.74 12.00 12.83
CA GLY A 635 -17.87 11.74 11.96
C GLY A 635 -18.34 12.92 11.12
N ASN A 636 -19.31 12.62 10.26
CA ASN A 636 -19.87 13.54 9.28
C ASN A 636 -20.23 14.90 9.90
N SER A 637 -19.78 15.96 9.23
CA SER A 637 -20.08 17.36 9.56
C SER A 637 -19.57 17.91 10.92
N ALA A 638 -18.62 17.24 11.59
CA ALA A 638 -18.09 17.60 12.92
C ALA A 638 -17.63 19.05 13.13
N PHE A 639 -17.14 19.74 12.09
CA PHE A 639 -16.67 21.13 12.14
C PHE A 639 -17.37 22.03 11.11
N VAL A 640 -18.54 21.63 10.60
CA VAL A 640 -19.21 22.35 9.52
C VAL A 640 -19.57 23.78 9.89
N ASP A 641 -19.29 24.70 8.95
CA ASP A 641 -19.47 26.15 9.08
C ASP A 641 -18.73 26.81 10.27
N PHE A 642 -17.64 26.21 10.77
CA PHE A 642 -16.70 26.88 11.68
C PHE A 642 -15.84 27.92 10.94
N ILE A 643 -16.50 29.00 10.49
CA ILE A 643 -15.97 30.06 9.62
C ILE A 643 -14.67 30.69 10.15
N ASN A 644 -14.51 30.79 11.47
CA ASN A 644 -13.35 31.45 12.11
C ASN A 644 -12.29 30.48 12.67
N LEU A 645 -12.49 29.16 12.61
CA LEU A 645 -11.48 28.18 13.01
C LEU A 645 -10.27 28.29 12.08
N LYS A 646 -9.06 28.47 12.62
CA LYS A 646 -7.81 28.64 11.85
C LYS A 646 -6.88 27.46 11.97
N GLU A 647 -6.81 26.81 13.14
CA GLU A 647 -5.89 25.69 13.38
C GLU A 647 -6.56 24.48 14.06
N ILE A 648 -6.31 23.26 13.56
CA ILE A 648 -6.67 22.00 14.24
C ILE A 648 -5.44 21.13 14.47
N HIS A 649 -5.33 20.49 15.63
CA HIS A 649 -4.21 19.58 15.96
C HIS A 649 -4.69 18.15 16.21
N PHE A 650 -4.31 17.19 15.38
CA PHE A 650 -4.59 15.76 15.56
C PHE A 650 -3.52 15.04 16.40
N PRO A 651 -3.91 13.96 17.11
CA PRO A 651 -3.01 13.12 17.92
C PRO A 651 -2.21 12.10 17.10
N GLU A 652 -1.54 11.16 17.80
CA GLU A 652 -0.62 10.16 17.23
C GLU A 652 -1.31 8.86 16.81
N ASN A 653 -2.48 8.56 17.36
CA ASN A 653 -3.27 7.40 16.96
C ASN A 653 -3.93 7.64 15.61
N GLU A 654 -4.28 6.55 14.93
CA GLU A 654 -5.09 6.59 13.70
C GLU A 654 -6.49 7.11 14.05
N ILE A 655 -7.02 8.01 13.21
CA ILE A 655 -8.37 8.56 13.30
C ILE A 655 -9.10 8.25 12.01
N GLU A 656 -10.29 7.68 12.13
CA GLU A 656 -11.22 7.51 11.01
C GLU A 656 -11.96 8.83 10.75
N PHE A 657 -12.05 9.22 9.49
CA PHE A 657 -12.67 10.47 9.06
C PHE A 657 -13.82 10.20 8.11
N ASP A 658 -14.97 10.80 8.41
CA ASP A 658 -16.10 10.89 7.50
C ASP A 658 -15.95 12.05 6.50
N ASP A 659 -16.68 11.93 5.39
CA ASP A 659 -16.75 12.97 4.37
C ASP A 659 -17.27 14.31 4.93
N CYS A 660 -16.89 15.41 4.28
CA CYS A 660 -17.39 16.76 4.55
C CYS A 660 -17.17 17.34 5.97
N MET A 661 -16.35 16.74 6.85
CA MET A 661 -16.16 17.21 8.24
C MET A 661 -15.79 18.70 8.39
N PHE A 662 -15.07 19.30 7.43
CA PHE A 662 -14.65 20.72 7.41
C PHE A 662 -15.43 21.61 6.40
N LYS A 663 -16.56 21.13 5.86
CA LYS A 663 -17.34 21.89 4.87
C LYS A 663 -17.80 23.22 5.48
N GLY A 664 -17.41 24.34 4.88
CA GLY A 664 -17.70 25.69 5.39
C GLY A 664 -16.66 26.29 6.35
N CYS A 665 -15.57 25.59 6.69
CA CYS A 665 -14.46 26.14 7.50
C CYS A 665 -13.57 27.14 6.72
N THR A 666 -14.12 28.28 6.29
CA THR A 666 -13.43 29.20 5.35
C THR A 666 -12.14 29.83 5.88
N SER A 667 -11.91 29.90 7.20
CA SER A 667 -10.62 30.36 7.78
C SER A 667 -9.62 29.24 8.11
N LEU A 668 -9.99 27.96 8.01
CA LEU A 668 -9.15 26.85 8.48
C LEU A 668 -7.90 26.74 7.62
N SER A 669 -6.75 27.11 8.19
CA SER A 669 -5.50 27.32 7.46
C SER A 669 -4.35 26.47 7.98
N VAL A 670 -4.50 25.79 9.12
CA VAL A 670 -3.46 24.93 9.73
C VAL A 670 -4.05 23.59 10.18
N ILE A 671 -3.48 22.48 9.73
CA ILE A 671 -3.62 21.16 10.37
C ILE A 671 -2.27 20.74 10.96
N LYS A 672 -2.20 20.54 12.27
CA LYS A 672 -1.11 19.78 12.89
C LYS A 672 -1.59 18.34 13.04
N SER A 673 -0.75 17.34 12.81
CA SER A 673 -1.07 15.93 13.08
C SER A 673 0.16 15.22 13.59
N LYS A 674 -0.02 14.14 14.34
CA LYS A 674 1.07 13.26 14.72
C LYS A 674 1.09 11.90 14.02
N ASN A 675 0.11 11.64 13.16
CA ASN A 675 0.02 10.48 12.30
C ASN A 675 -0.23 10.96 10.85
N PRO A 676 0.57 10.53 9.85
CA PRO A 676 0.39 10.95 8.46
C PRO A 676 -0.88 10.37 7.85
N LYS A 677 -1.35 9.20 8.30
CA LYS A 677 -2.62 8.61 7.84
C LYS A 677 -3.81 9.50 8.15
N ASN A 678 -3.77 10.23 9.27
CA ASN A 678 -4.83 11.16 9.66
C ASN A 678 -4.99 12.35 8.70
N LEU A 679 -4.21 12.40 7.62
CA LEU A 679 -4.22 13.43 6.59
C LEU A 679 -4.63 12.90 5.21
N GLN A 680 -4.90 11.59 5.07
CA GLN A 680 -5.51 10.97 3.88
C GLN A 680 -7.01 11.30 3.77
N ILE A 681 -7.38 12.54 4.10
CA ILE A 681 -8.76 13.00 4.28
C ILE A 681 -9.48 13.08 2.92
N ASN A 682 -10.65 12.47 2.83
CA ASN A 682 -11.55 12.60 1.68
C ASN A 682 -12.07 14.03 1.53
N PHE A 683 -11.39 14.83 0.70
CA PHE A 683 -11.99 15.99 0.08
C PHE A 683 -12.68 15.56 -1.22
N HIS A 684 -13.97 15.23 -1.12
CA HIS A 684 -14.83 14.86 -2.25
C HIS A 684 -14.88 16.06 -3.23
N THR A 685 -14.36 16.00 -4.47
CA THR A 685 -14.92 15.19 -5.57
C THR A 685 -13.88 14.81 -6.65
N GLU A 686 -12.60 14.60 -6.31
CA GLU A 686 -11.57 14.07 -7.24
C GLU A 686 -11.27 12.55 -7.06
N ILE A 687 -12.06 11.88 -6.22
CA ILE A 687 -11.89 10.48 -5.76
C ILE A 687 -12.39 9.45 -6.83
N ILE A 688 -11.98 9.65 -8.08
CA ILE A 688 -11.99 8.62 -9.15
C ILE A 688 -10.57 8.39 -9.69
N ASN A 689 -9.64 9.32 -9.47
CA ASN A 689 -8.23 9.15 -9.80
C ASN A 689 -7.36 8.79 -8.58
N ILE A 690 -7.76 9.22 -7.37
CA ILE A 690 -7.06 8.87 -6.11
C ILE A 690 -7.19 7.35 -5.81
N LEU A 691 -8.34 6.74 -6.08
CA LEU A 691 -8.54 5.29 -5.89
C LEU A 691 -7.75 4.38 -6.85
N LYS A 692 -7.05 4.94 -7.85
CA LYS A 692 -6.15 4.16 -8.72
C LYS A 692 -4.78 3.91 -8.10
N GLY A 693 -4.37 4.70 -7.11
CA GLY A 693 -3.09 4.53 -6.40
C GLY A 693 -3.07 3.40 -5.37
N PHE A 694 -4.23 3.02 -4.83
CA PHE A 694 -4.34 2.13 -3.66
C PHE A 694 -4.60 0.65 -3.98
N GLY A 695 -4.40 0.19 -5.22
CA GLY A 695 -4.36 -1.24 -5.55
C GLY A 695 -5.67 -2.02 -5.44
N TYR A 696 -6.83 -1.36 -5.30
CA TYR A 696 -8.13 -2.03 -5.30
C TYR A 696 -8.57 -2.44 -6.72
N ASN A 697 -8.63 -3.75 -6.93
CA ASN A 697 -9.09 -4.35 -8.17
C ASN A 697 -10.64 -4.39 -8.19
N PHE A 698 -11.29 -3.25 -8.49
CA PHE A 698 -12.73 -3.25 -8.77
C PHE A 698 -13.00 -4.00 -10.07
N GLN A 699 -13.83 -5.06 -9.99
CA GLN A 699 -14.40 -5.68 -11.18
C GLN A 699 -15.26 -4.66 -11.92
N TYR A 700 -14.73 -4.14 -13.04
CA TYR A 700 -15.46 -3.26 -13.94
C TYR A 700 -16.66 -4.00 -14.56
N ASN A 701 -17.86 -3.71 -14.05
CA ASN A 701 -19.08 -4.06 -14.75
C ASN A 701 -19.18 -3.17 -16.01
N LYS A 702 -18.85 -3.73 -17.18
CA LYS A 702 -18.85 -3.01 -18.46
C LYS A 702 -20.24 -2.45 -18.77
N ARG A 703 -20.42 -1.12 -18.67
CA ARG A 703 -21.37 -0.37 -19.51
C ARG A 703 -21.00 1.12 -19.62
N VAL A 704 -20.28 1.43 -20.71
CA VAL A 704 -20.32 2.68 -21.49
C VAL A 704 -20.36 4.02 -20.72
N ILE A 705 -19.21 4.70 -20.63
CA ILE A 705 -19.10 6.10 -21.09
C ILE A 705 -17.81 6.22 -21.92
N LYS A 706 -17.92 6.77 -23.14
CA LYS A 706 -16.78 7.19 -23.98
C LYS A 706 -16.48 8.67 -23.71
N ASN A 707 -15.22 9.05 -23.88
CA ASN A 707 -14.73 10.43 -24.02
C ASN A 707 -15.09 11.41 -22.88
N TYR A 708 -14.13 11.77 -22.04
CA TYR A 708 -14.17 13.06 -21.34
C TYR A 708 -12.81 13.78 -21.38
N HIS A 709 -12.84 15.03 -21.84
CA HIS A 709 -11.72 15.96 -21.82
C HIS A 709 -11.54 16.54 -20.40
N PRO A 710 -10.31 16.76 -19.91
CA PRO A 710 -10.08 17.45 -18.64
C PRO A 710 -10.17 18.96 -18.86
N SER A 711 -11.40 19.49 -18.92
CA SER A 711 -11.67 20.93 -18.92
C SER A 711 -13.00 21.24 -18.25
N ASN A 712 -12.94 21.99 -17.14
CA ASN A 712 -14.05 22.53 -16.34
C ASN A 712 -14.86 21.54 -15.49
N TYR A 713 -14.38 21.15 -14.31
CA TYR A 713 -15.25 20.88 -13.15
C TYR A 713 -14.64 21.48 -11.86
N TYR A 714 -15.35 22.45 -11.29
CA TYR A 714 -15.36 22.97 -9.91
C TYR A 714 -14.03 23.25 -9.18
N LYS A 715 -13.69 24.54 -9.09
CA LYS A 715 -13.07 25.12 -7.89
C LYS A 715 -14.08 25.07 -6.74
N GLU A 716 -13.79 24.30 -5.70
CA GLU A 716 -14.16 24.66 -4.33
C GLU A 716 -12.87 25.03 -3.60
N ASP A 717 -12.78 26.25 -3.07
CA ASP A 717 -11.55 26.77 -2.44
C ASP A 717 -11.35 26.11 -1.06
N TYR A 718 -10.51 25.08 -0.99
CA TYR A 718 -10.06 24.52 0.29
C TYR A 718 -9.07 25.49 0.98
N SER A 719 -9.46 25.97 2.15
CA SER A 719 -8.76 26.99 2.95
C SER A 719 -7.43 26.51 3.59
N ILE A 720 -7.21 25.20 3.64
CA ILE A 720 -6.15 24.58 4.48
C ILE A 720 -4.78 24.68 3.82
N GLN A 721 -3.93 25.53 4.39
CA GLN A 721 -2.67 25.97 3.77
C GLN A 721 -1.40 25.47 4.46
N ASN A 722 -1.46 24.99 5.70
CA ASN A 722 -0.26 24.70 6.50
C ASN A 722 -0.40 23.35 7.22
N PHE A 723 0.59 22.48 7.08
CA PHE A 723 0.62 21.17 7.74
C PHE A 723 1.81 21.04 8.70
N CYS A 724 1.60 20.37 9.84
CA CYS A 724 2.66 20.14 10.84
C CYS A 724 2.65 18.71 11.34
N LEU A 725 3.56 17.88 10.80
CA LEU A 725 3.69 16.46 11.12
C LEU A 725 4.65 16.31 12.31
N THR A 726 4.16 15.93 13.48
CA THR A 726 4.99 15.77 14.69
C THR A 726 5.03 14.31 15.14
N ASN A 727 6.17 13.77 15.56
CA ASN A 727 6.34 12.34 15.92
C ASN A 727 6.16 11.26 14.81
N VAL A 728 6.01 11.65 13.54
CA VAL A 728 5.90 10.74 12.37
C VAL A 728 7.25 10.08 12.00
N GLN A 729 7.24 8.78 11.64
CA GLN A 729 8.43 8.03 11.17
C GLN A 729 8.52 7.82 9.65
N SER A 730 7.41 7.71 8.94
CA SER A 730 7.37 7.59 7.48
C SER A 730 6.17 8.36 6.91
N ILE A 731 6.23 8.75 5.64
CA ILE A 731 5.06 9.20 4.86
C ILE A 731 4.89 8.19 3.73
N ASP A 732 3.67 7.68 3.55
CA ASP A 732 3.38 6.64 2.56
C ASP A 732 3.26 7.22 1.13
N ASN A 733 3.20 6.33 0.14
CA ASN A 733 3.04 6.71 -1.26
C ASN A 733 1.72 7.49 -1.48
N GLU A 734 1.76 8.49 -2.37
CA GLU A 734 0.62 9.32 -2.79
C GLU A 734 -0.13 10.09 -1.66
N ALA A 735 0.43 10.17 -0.44
CA ALA A 735 -0.26 10.69 0.76
C ALA A 735 -0.91 12.09 0.64
N PHE A 736 -0.34 13.00 -0.16
CA PHE A 736 -0.85 14.34 -0.47
C PHE A 736 -0.95 14.57 -2.00
N PHE A 737 -1.13 13.50 -2.77
CA PHE A 737 -1.27 13.58 -4.23
C PHE A 737 -2.44 14.51 -4.61
N TYR A 738 -2.20 15.42 -5.57
CA TYR A 738 -3.15 16.46 -6.00
C TYR A 738 -3.61 17.47 -4.93
N PHE A 739 -2.97 17.54 -3.76
CA PHE A 739 -3.39 18.47 -2.69
C PHE A 739 -2.95 19.92 -2.97
N THR A 740 -3.68 20.61 -3.86
CA THR A 740 -3.32 21.91 -4.45
C THR A 740 -3.41 23.11 -3.50
N SER A 741 -3.89 22.97 -2.26
CA SER A 741 -4.03 24.05 -1.27
C SER A 741 -2.90 24.15 -0.25
N ILE A 742 -1.99 23.16 -0.15
CA ILE A 742 -0.85 23.23 0.78
C ILE A 742 0.13 24.33 0.34
N THR A 743 0.44 25.27 1.24
CA THR A 743 1.48 26.31 1.07
C THR A 743 2.74 26.05 1.90
N HIS A 744 2.61 25.43 3.07
CA HIS A 744 3.71 25.05 3.96
C HIS A 744 3.48 23.67 4.57
N ILE A 745 4.56 22.91 4.75
CA ILE A 745 4.58 21.70 5.59
C ILE A 745 5.82 21.66 6.47
N SER A 746 5.67 21.16 7.69
CA SER A 746 6.77 20.93 8.63
C SER A 746 6.76 19.47 9.09
N PHE A 747 7.95 18.89 9.25
CA PHE A 747 8.14 17.46 9.52
C PHE A 747 8.69 17.18 10.93
N SER A 748 8.53 15.94 11.36
CA SER A 748 9.08 15.48 12.63
C SER A 748 10.57 15.24 12.50
N THR A 749 11.33 15.59 13.54
CA THR A 749 12.73 15.19 13.72
C THR A 749 12.95 13.66 13.76
N LYS A 750 11.89 12.84 13.79
CA LYS A 750 11.95 11.37 13.72
C LYS A 750 11.62 10.79 12.34
N LEU A 751 11.34 11.61 11.33
CA LEU A 751 10.96 11.14 10.00
C LEU A 751 12.15 10.46 9.30
N ILE A 752 11.95 9.24 8.81
CA ILE A 752 12.96 8.37 8.20
C ILE A 752 12.77 8.29 6.68
N SER A 753 11.53 8.25 6.19
CA SER A 753 11.24 8.10 4.77
C SER A 753 10.02 8.90 4.29
N ILE A 754 10.00 9.22 3.00
CA ILE A 754 8.86 9.79 2.28
C ILE A 754 8.62 8.96 1.02
N GLY A 755 7.38 8.51 0.80
CA GLY A 755 6.99 7.61 -0.29
C GLY A 755 6.94 8.23 -1.68
N ASP A 756 6.66 7.39 -2.67
CA ASP A 756 6.55 7.77 -4.07
C ASP A 756 5.33 8.68 -4.30
N ALA A 757 5.48 9.70 -5.15
CA ALA A 757 4.45 10.69 -5.48
C ALA A 757 3.75 11.38 -4.28
N ALA A 758 4.31 11.31 -3.07
CA ALA A 758 3.64 11.70 -1.83
C ALA A 758 3.17 13.16 -1.75
N PHE A 759 3.73 14.09 -2.54
CA PHE A 759 3.34 15.50 -2.65
C PHE A 759 3.11 15.93 -4.10
N ARG A 760 2.97 14.98 -5.03
CA ARG A 760 2.87 15.28 -6.46
C ARG A 760 1.63 16.12 -6.74
N GLN A 761 1.82 17.23 -7.45
CA GLN A 761 0.82 18.27 -7.73
C GLN A 761 0.33 19.09 -6.51
N CYS A 762 1.09 19.15 -5.41
CA CYS A 762 0.94 20.22 -4.40
C CYS A 762 1.41 21.59 -4.97
N SER A 763 0.62 22.14 -5.90
CA SER A 763 1.05 23.20 -6.82
C SER A 763 1.34 24.57 -6.19
N ILE A 764 0.81 24.86 -4.99
CA ILE A 764 1.03 26.11 -4.26
C ILE A 764 2.01 26.02 -3.06
N LEU A 765 2.60 24.84 -2.83
CA LEU A 765 3.60 24.62 -1.79
C LEU A 765 4.83 25.49 -2.08
N LYS A 766 5.22 26.38 -1.16
CA LYS A 766 6.24 27.40 -1.43
C LYS A 766 7.65 27.02 -1.00
N THR A 767 7.78 26.34 0.13
CA THR A 767 9.05 25.99 0.77
C THR A 767 8.91 24.66 1.50
N ILE A 768 10.02 23.92 1.63
CA ILE A 768 10.04 22.66 2.38
C ILE A 768 11.40 22.42 3.04
N GLN A 769 11.39 21.88 4.26
CA GLN A 769 12.59 21.52 5.03
C GLN A 769 12.53 20.05 5.46
N ILE A 770 13.32 19.21 4.79
CA ILE A 770 13.48 17.78 5.08
C ILE A 770 14.50 17.61 6.23
N PRO A 771 14.13 16.95 7.34
CA PRO A 771 15.00 16.82 8.52
C PRO A 771 16.13 15.81 8.30
N SER A 772 17.19 15.95 9.10
CA SER A 772 18.44 15.16 9.01
C SER A 772 18.29 13.65 9.24
N THR A 773 17.14 13.20 9.74
CA THR A 773 16.79 11.79 9.95
C THR A 773 16.26 11.09 8.69
N VAL A 774 15.87 11.82 7.64
CA VAL A 774 15.33 11.22 6.42
C VAL A 774 16.45 10.59 5.60
N THR A 775 16.32 9.30 5.28
CA THR A 775 17.26 8.55 4.45
C THR A 775 16.76 8.28 3.03
N PHE A 776 15.45 8.40 2.79
CA PHE A 776 14.82 8.10 1.49
C PHE A 776 13.66 9.05 1.16
N ILE A 777 13.58 9.48 -0.10
CA ILE A 777 12.46 10.22 -0.69
C ILE A 777 12.09 9.53 -2.02
N GLY A 778 10.82 9.17 -2.21
CA GLY A 778 10.35 8.36 -3.33
C GLY A 778 10.39 9.00 -4.73
N GLU A 779 10.10 8.18 -5.73
CA GLU A 779 10.00 8.59 -7.14
C GLU A 779 8.84 9.58 -7.35
N SER A 780 9.05 10.62 -8.16
CA SER A 780 8.10 11.71 -8.41
C SER A 780 7.52 12.41 -7.17
N CYS A 781 8.15 12.28 -5.99
CA CYS A 781 7.58 12.72 -4.70
C CYS A 781 7.02 14.16 -4.71
N PHE A 782 7.74 15.14 -5.27
CA PHE A 782 7.31 16.53 -5.39
C PHE A 782 7.06 16.95 -6.85
N GLU A 783 6.76 16.00 -7.74
CA GLU A 783 6.55 16.30 -9.15
C GLU A 783 5.39 17.31 -9.31
N ARG A 784 5.59 18.38 -10.09
CA ARG A 784 4.64 19.48 -10.31
C ARG A 784 4.24 20.26 -9.04
N CYS A 785 5.11 20.33 -8.03
CA CYS A 785 5.01 21.36 -6.97
C CYS A 785 5.38 22.75 -7.52
N SER A 786 4.55 23.31 -8.42
CA SER A 786 4.92 24.44 -9.28
C SER A 786 5.38 25.70 -8.55
N SER A 787 4.87 25.99 -7.35
CA SER A 787 5.26 27.17 -6.55
C SER A 787 6.46 26.93 -5.63
N LEU A 788 7.06 25.73 -5.62
CA LEU A 788 8.11 25.35 -4.68
C LEU A 788 9.41 26.07 -5.01
N SER A 789 9.67 27.15 -4.29
CA SER A 789 10.74 28.11 -4.56
C SER A 789 12.10 27.72 -3.99
N THR A 790 12.11 27.01 -2.86
CA THR A 790 13.30 26.61 -2.10
C THR A 790 13.07 25.28 -1.38
N ILE A 791 14.12 24.47 -1.32
CA ILE A 791 14.10 23.13 -0.71
C ILE A 791 15.36 23.01 0.15
N LYS A 792 15.18 22.75 1.45
CA LYS A 792 16.27 22.46 2.37
C LYS A 792 16.24 20.98 2.73
N ILE A 793 17.33 20.27 2.48
CA ILE A 793 17.54 18.89 2.95
C ILE A 793 18.72 18.91 3.92
N GLU A 794 18.51 18.44 5.14
CA GLU A 794 19.56 18.44 6.17
C GLU A 794 20.49 17.22 6.10
N ASN A 795 20.02 16.10 5.54
CA ASN A 795 20.84 14.92 5.27
C ASN A 795 21.36 14.94 3.81
N PRO A 796 22.65 15.25 3.55
CA PRO A 796 23.19 15.23 2.19
C PRO A 796 23.27 13.83 1.58
N PHE A 797 23.14 12.76 2.39
CA PHE A 797 23.18 11.37 1.95
C PHE A 797 21.78 10.74 1.76
N VAL A 798 20.71 11.56 1.75
CA VAL A 798 19.37 11.07 1.40
C VAL A 798 19.37 10.51 -0.04
N ASP A 799 18.69 9.39 -0.25
CA ASP A 799 18.44 8.87 -1.60
C ASP A 799 17.12 9.44 -2.13
N CYS A 800 17.19 10.29 -3.16
CA CYS A 800 16.03 10.83 -3.85
C CYS A 800 15.72 9.95 -5.07
N GLY A 801 14.48 9.48 -5.19
CA GLY A 801 13.96 8.74 -6.33
C GLY A 801 14.03 9.53 -7.64
N ASN A 802 13.77 8.86 -8.77
CA ASN A 802 13.75 9.54 -10.07
C ASN A 802 12.65 10.60 -10.09
N TYR A 803 12.83 11.65 -10.90
CA TYR A 803 11.83 12.71 -11.12
C TYR A 803 11.30 13.42 -9.86
N CYS A 804 11.97 13.27 -8.71
CA CYS A 804 11.45 13.69 -7.40
C CYS A 804 11.10 15.18 -7.33
N PHE A 805 11.77 16.08 -8.07
CA PHE A 805 11.41 17.50 -8.18
C PHE A 805 11.08 17.93 -9.61
N ASN A 806 10.67 17.00 -10.48
CA ASN A 806 10.33 17.27 -11.88
C ASN A 806 9.13 18.24 -11.97
N HIS A 807 9.17 19.22 -12.89
CA HIS A 807 8.20 20.30 -13.04
C HIS A 807 8.00 21.19 -11.79
N CYS A 808 8.97 21.27 -10.86
CA CYS A 808 9.01 22.31 -9.84
C CYS A 808 9.43 23.66 -10.45
N ILE A 809 8.58 24.25 -11.29
CA ILE A 809 8.92 25.40 -12.16
C ILE A 809 9.39 26.64 -11.37
N GLY A 810 8.92 26.83 -10.14
CA GLY A 810 9.29 27.94 -9.26
C GLY A 810 10.64 27.78 -8.54
N LEU A 811 11.27 26.60 -8.62
CA LEU A 811 12.46 26.28 -7.82
C LEU A 811 13.66 27.14 -8.26
N THR A 812 14.25 27.88 -7.32
CA THR A 812 15.34 28.84 -7.60
C THR A 812 16.73 28.31 -7.27
N SER A 813 16.81 27.29 -6.40
CA SER A 813 18.04 26.64 -5.94
C SER A 813 17.79 25.16 -5.62
N ILE A 814 18.82 24.33 -5.72
CA ILE A 814 18.75 22.89 -5.38
C ILE A 814 19.31 22.63 -3.97
N PRO A 815 18.87 21.57 -3.26
CA PRO A 815 19.50 21.13 -2.03
C PRO A 815 20.89 20.51 -2.27
N LEU A 816 21.77 20.59 -1.26
CA LEU A 816 23.10 19.95 -1.28
C LEU A 816 22.98 18.45 -1.00
N ILE A 817 22.92 17.65 -2.07
CA ILE A 817 22.78 16.18 -2.01
C ILE A 817 23.94 15.46 -2.73
N TYR A 818 24.29 14.28 -2.24
CA TYR A 818 25.43 13.48 -2.72
C TYR A 818 25.14 12.71 -4.02
N LYS A 819 23.87 12.39 -4.29
CA LYS A 819 23.42 11.56 -5.41
C LYS A 819 22.34 12.28 -6.19
N LEU A 820 22.46 12.26 -7.52
CA LEU A 820 21.46 12.79 -8.45
C LEU A 820 20.79 11.60 -9.17
N SER A 821 19.47 11.53 -9.18
CA SER A 821 18.69 10.49 -9.86
C SER A 821 18.28 10.92 -11.28
N VAL A 822 17.61 10.05 -12.03
CA VAL A 822 17.12 10.37 -13.39
C VAL A 822 16.09 11.49 -13.31
N GLY A 823 16.22 12.53 -14.14
CA GLY A 823 15.25 13.63 -14.26
C GLY A 823 14.96 14.41 -12.97
N LEU A 824 15.86 14.37 -11.98
CA LEU A 824 15.60 14.85 -10.62
C LEU A 824 15.07 16.29 -10.55
N PHE A 825 15.61 17.20 -11.37
CA PHE A 825 15.18 18.60 -11.49
C PHE A 825 14.75 18.95 -12.92
N GLU A 826 14.21 17.99 -13.66
CA GLU A 826 13.69 18.22 -15.01
C GLU A 826 12.51 19.22 -14.98
N TYR A 827 12.40 20.12 -15.97
CA TYR A 827 11.43 21.24 -16.00
C TYR A 827 11.46 22.18 -14.76
N CYS A 828 12.57 22.28 -14.02
CA CYS A 828 12.74 23.31 -12.99
C CYS A 828 13.12 24.67 -13.61
N GLU A 829 12.14 25.31 -14.24
CA GLU A 829 12.34 26.47 -15.12
C GLU A 829 12.99 27.70 -14.46
N SER A 830 12.80 27.93 -13.15
CA SER A 830 13.34 29.08 -12.41
C SER A 830 14.75 28.88 -11.83
N LEU A 831 15.36 27.70 -11.97
CA LEU A 831 16.72 27.45 -11.46
C LEU A 831 17.73 28.33 -12.19
N GLN A 832 18.44 29.21 -11.48
CA GLN A 832 19.40 30.14 -12.09
C GLN A 832 20.86 29.77 -11.85
N TYR A 833 21.17 29.26 -10.66
CA TYR A 833 22.53 28.91 -10.24
C TYR A 833 22.50 27.57 -9.50
N ILE A 834 23.39 26.67 -9.88
CA ILE A 834 23.47 25.32 -9.29
C ILE A 834 24.85 25.14 -8.64
N SER A 835 24.82 24.81 -7.35
CA SER A 835 25.97 24.37 -6.57
C SER A 835 25.76 22.91 -6.19
N LEU A 836 26.71 22.06 -6.55
CA LEU A 836 26.68 20.63 -6.29
C LEU A 836 27.57 20.29 -5.09
N LEU A 837 27.22 19.25 -4.34
CA LEU A 837 28.03 18.78 -3.22
C LEU A 837 29.33 18.10 -3.71
N ASP A 838 30.44 18.40 -3.06
CA ASP A 838 31.70 17.67 -3.27
C ASP A 838 31.51 16.18 -2.94
N GLY A 839 31.71 15.32 -3.93
CA GLY A 839 31.51 13.87 -3.81
C GLY A 839 30.59 13.28 -4.87
N VAL A 840 29.68 14.07 -5.45
CA VAL A 840 28.80 13.67 -6.56
C VAL A 840 29.63 13.06 -7.70
N LYS A 841 29.25 11.85 -8.15
CA LYS A 841 30.06 11.03 -9.08
C LYS A 841 29.71 11.20 -10.55
N GLU A 842 28.46 11.51 -10.86
CA GLU A 842 27.95 11.77 -12.21
C GLU A 842 26.73 12.68 -12.16
N LEU A 843 26.45 13.36 -13.28
CA LEU A 843 25.19 14.06 -13.49
C LEU A 843 24.26 13.14 -14.29
N SER A 844 23.15 12.73 -13.67
CA SER A 844 22.25 11.68 -14.19
C SER A 844 21.45 12.08 -15.42
N PRO A 845 20.88 11.11 -16.18
CA PRO A 845 20.13 11.39 -17.40
C PRO A 845 19.00 12.39 -17.15
N GLY A 846 18.91 13.42 -17.99
CA GLY A 846 17.88 14.47 -17.90
C GLY A 846 17.88 15.32 -16.63
N CYS A 847 18.88 15.22 -15.74
CA CYS A 847 18.81 15.78 -14.37
C CYS A 847 18.48 17.28 -14.29
N PHE A 848 18.89 18.09 -15.28
CA PHE A 848 18.57 19.53 -15.39
C PHE A 848 17.97 19.88 -16.77
N SER A 849 17.30 18.90 -17.41
CA SER A 849 16.59 19.09 -18.67
C SER A 849 15.47 20.14 -18.50
N HIS A 850 15.34 21.05 -19.46
CA HIS A 850 14.41 22.18 -19.47
C HIS A 850 14.54 23.16 -18.28
N CYS A 851 15.71 23.25 -17.64
CA CYS A 851 16.04 24.32 -16.70
C CYS A 851 16.35 25.64 -17.45
N ILE A 852 15.31 26.28 -18.01
CA ILE A 852 15.44 27.39 -18.96
C ILE A 852 16.15 28.63 -18.40
N SER A 853 16.07 28.88 -17.08
CA SER A 853 16.72 30.04 -16.43
C SER A 853 18.17 29.79 -15.99
N LEU A 854 18.71 28.57 -16.17
CA LEU A 854 20.03 28.20 -15.67
C LEU A 854 21.12 28.98 -16.39
N LYS A 855 21.83 29.87 -15.68
CA LYS A 855 22.86 30.75 -16.25
C LYS A 855 24.25 30.17 -16.16
N ASP A 856 24.53 29.50 -15.03
CA ASP A 856 25.85 28.97 -14.68
C ASP A 856 25.72 27.76 -13.73
N ILE A 857 26.69 26.85 -13.80
CA ILE A 857 26.79 25.66 -12.95
C ILE A 857 28.26 25.34 -12.64
N SER A 858 28.58 25.25 -11.35
CA SER A 858 29.88 24.75 -10.91
C SER A 858 29.84 23.24 -10.81
N ILE A 859 30.60 22.54 -11.67
CA ILE A 859 30.71 21.08 -11.65
C ILE A 859 31.91 20.67 -10.77
N PRO A 860 31.72 19.92 -9.68
CA PRO A 860 32.80 19.46 -8.80
C PRO A 860 33.79 18.53 -9.50
N GLN A 861 35.04 18.51 -9.02
CA GLN A 861 36.07 17.59 -9.52
C GLN A 861 35.77 16.12 -9.22
N SER A 862 34.78 15.80 -8.37
CA SER A 862 34.35 14.42 -8.13
C SER A 862 33.51 13.82 -9.28
N VAL A 863 32.98 14.66 -10.18
CA VAL A 863 32.11 14.26 -11.28
C VAL A 863 32.93 13.69 -12.42
N THR A 864 32.63 12.44 -12.81
CA THR A 864 33.38 11.71 -13.85
C THR A 864 32.59 11.46 -15.13
N ALA A 865 31.28 11.70 -15.12
CA ALA A 865 30.41 11.58 -16.30
C ALA A 865 29.25 12.59 -16.26
N ILE A 866 28.87 13.10 -17.43
CA ILE A 866 27.61 13.81 -17.65
C ILE A 866 26.75 12.95 -18.57
N ARG A 867 25.58 12.54 -18.11
CA ARG A 867 24.71 11.61 -18.83
C ARG A 867 23.83 12.31 -19.88
N ARG A 868 23.17 11.50 -20.70
CA ARG A 868 22.35 11.94 -21.84
C ARG A 868 21.32 12.99 -21.44
N TYR A 869 21.16 14.00 -22.29
CA TYR A 869 20.19 15.10 -22.13
C TYR A 869 20.26 15.90 -20.81
N CYS A 870 21.34 15.79 -20.03
CA CYS A 870 21.42 16.39 -18.69
C CYS A 870 21.15 17.90 -18.64
N PHE A 871 21.48 18.66 -19.68
CA PHE A 871 21.20 20.11 -19.80
C PHE A 871 20.38 20.44 -21.06
N ARG A 872 19.58 19.50 -21.56
CA ARG A 872 18.70 19.72 -22.72
C ARG A 872 17.83 20.96 -22.47
N GLU A 873 17.70 21.84 -23.45
CA GLU A 873 16.86 23.06 -23.41
C GLU A 873 17.18 24.04 -22.25
N CYS A 874 18.41 24.03 -21.71
CA CYS A 874 18.89 25.08 -20.78
C CYS A 874 19.12 26.42 -21.52
N PHE A 875 18.04 27.11 -21.88
CA PHE A 875 18.08 28.28 -22.76
C PHE A 875 18.89 29.47 -22.24
N SER A 876 19.10 29.63 -20.93
CA SER A 876 19.90 30.75 -20.37
C SER A 876 21.40 30.44 -20.20
N LEU A 877 21.83 29.19 -20.41
CA LEU A 877 23.22 28.79 -20.16
C LEU A 877 24.12 29.41 -21.23
N THR A 878 25.02 30.30 -20.83
CA THR A 878 25.87 31.05 -21.81
C THR A 878 27.27 30.49 -21.96
N SER A 879 27.82 29.87 -20.92
CA SER A 879 29.08 29.14 -20.96
C SER A 879 29.07 27.98 -19.97
N ILE A 880 29.89 26.96 -20.23
CA ILE A 880 30.13 25.90 -19.25
C ILE A 880 31.59 25.43 -19.25
N ASP A 881 32.12 25.25 -18.04
CA ASP A 881 33.46 24.75 -17.76
C ASP A 881 33.37 23.29 -17.31
N ILE A 882 33.85 22.38 -18.15
CA ILE A 882 33.87 20.93 -17.90
C ILE A 882 35.21 20.58 -17.19
N PRO A 883 35.20 20.15 -15.91
CA PRO A 883 36.41 19.81 -15.15
C PRO A 883 37.23 18.65 -15.73
N SER A 884 38.47 18.53 -15.29
CA SER A 884 39.46 17.56 -15.81
C SER A 884 39.16 16.10 -15.48
N GLU A 885 38.33 15.82 -14.47
CA GLU A 885 37.99 14.44 -14.08
C GLU A 885 36.84 13.82 -14.89
N ILE A 886 36.13 14.62 -15.70
CA ILE A 886 35.08 14.13 -16.60
C ILE A 886 35.70 13.32 -17.73
N LYS A 887 35.24 12.06 -17.86
CA LYS A 887 35.70 11.08 -18.84
C LYS A 887 34.67 10.77 -19.92
N LEU A 888 33.40 11.11 -19.67
CA LEU A 888 32.27 10.82 -20.57
C LEU A 888 31.25 11.97 -20.54
N ILE A 889 30.81 12.40 -21.72
CA ILE A 889 29.64 13.25 -21.92
C ILE A 889 28.76 12.54 -22.97
N GLU A 890 27.52 12.21 -22.63
CA GLU A 890 26.67 11.35 -23.46
C GLU A 890 25.81 12.12 -24.50
N LEU A 891 24.98 11.37 -25.23
CA LEU A 891 24.04 11.82 -26.27
C LEU A 891 23.27 13.08 -25.86
N GLY A 892 23.34 14.12 -26.70
CA GLY A 892 22.47 15.30 -26.61
C GLY A 892 22.53 16.08 -25.30
N THR A 893 23.63 16.00 -24.51
CA THR A 893 23.72 16.65 -23.19
C THR A 893 23.40 18.15 -23.21
N PHE A 894 23.73 18.91 -24.27
CA PHE A 894 23.40 20.34 -24.41
C PHE A 894 22.41 20.62 -25.56
N TYR A 895 21.60 19.63 -25.94
CA TYR A 895 20.63 19.76 -27.03
C TYR A 895 19.70 20.97 -26.80
N ASP A 896 19.54 21.82 -27.81
CA ASP A 896 18.77 23.07 -27.80
C ASP A 896 19.19 24.12 -26.74
N CYS A 897 20.44 24.11 -26.24
CA CYS A 897 21.01 25.21 -25.44
C CYS A 897 21.28 26.47 -26.29
N LYS A 898 20.21 27.17 -26.69
CA LYS A 898 20.22 28.25 -27.71
C LYS A 898 21.14 29.44 -27.41
N ASN A 899 21.37 29.81 -26.15
CA ASN A 899 22.29 30.90 -25.77
C ASN A 899 23.71 30.43 -25.38
N LEU A 900 24.02 29.14 -25.46
CA LEU A 900 25.36 28.62 -25.15
C LEU A 900 26.35 29.14 -26.18
N ARG A 901 27.32 29.96 -25.74
CA ARG A 901 28.33 30.62 -26.59
C ARG A 901 29.68 29.93 -26.53
N LYS A 902 30.03 29.39 -25.37
CA LYS A 902 31.37 28.87 -25.06
C LYS A 902 31.32 27.57 -24.25
N VAL A 903 32.07 26.56 -24.67
CA VAL A 903 32.28 25.32 -23.91
C VAL A 903 33.78 25.11 -23.72
N ILE A 904 34.25 24.96 -22.48
CA ILE A 904 35.65 24.67 -22.16
C ILE A 904 35.76 23.28 -21.57
N MET A 905 36.48 22.38 -22.23
CA MET A 905 36.82 21.05 -21.75
C MET A 905 38.24 21.01 -21.21
N LYS A 906 38.43 20.67 -19.92
CA LYS A 906 39.76 20.65 -19.29
C LYS A 906 40.48 19.30 -19.45
N ASN A 907 39.78 18.25 -19.87
CA ASN A 907 40.37 16.94 -20.20
C ASN A 907 40.49 16.77 -21.72
N GLU A 908 41.62 16.24 -22.19
CA GLU A 908 41.88 15.93 -23.61
C GLU A 908 41.34 14.56 -24.05
N HIS A 909 40.97 13.71 -23.09
CA HIS A 909 40.53 12.33 -23.31
C HIS A 909 39.08 12.14 -22.82
N ILE A 910 38.18 13.00 -23.27
CA ILE A 910 36.74 12.90 -23.02
C ILE A 910 36.09 12.09 -24.14
N GLU A 911 35.32 11.06 -23.78
CA GLU A 911 34.41 10.40 -24.71
C GLU A 911 33.15 11.25 -24.88
N LEU A 912 32.84 11.65 -26.11
CA LEU A 912 31.71 12.52 -26.46
C LEU A 912 30.65 11.73 -27.21
N GLY A 913 29.39 11.84 -26.76
CA GLY A 913 28.22 11.27 -27.41
C GLY A 913 27.71 12.14 -28.57
N ASP A 914 26.97 11.50 -29.47
CA ASP A 914 26.38 12.14 -30.65
C ASP A 914 25.38 13.27 -30.29
N HIS A 915 25.09 14.15 -31.25
CA HIS A 915 24.11 15.25 -31.16
C HIS A 915 24.33 16.24 -30.00
N LEU A 916 25.55 16.28 -29.44
CA LEU A 916 25.87 16.95 -28.18
C LEU A 916 25.43 18.42 -28.11
N PHE A 917 25.52 19.14 -29.23
CA PHE A 917 25.26 20.58 -29.34
C PHE A 917 24.19 20.92 -30.39
N ASP A 918 23.37 19.96 -30.81
CA ASP A 918 22.33 20.21 -31.80
C ASP A 918 21.31 21.23 -31.26
N GLY A 919 21.08 22.32 -31.99
CA GLY A 919 20.24 23.44 -31.54
C GLY A 919 20.97 24.53 -30.73
N CYS A 920 22.29 24.39 -30.49
CA CYS A 920 23.12 25.44 -29.89
C CYS A 920 23.42 26.58 -30.88
N THR A 921 22.42 27.39 -31.21
CA THR A 921 22.46 28.46 -32.22
C THR A 921 23.30 29.71 -31.83
N SER A 922 23.95 29.71 -30.67
CA SER A 922 24.92 30.74 -30.25
C SER A 922 26.37 30.26 -30.15
N LEU A 923 26.62 28.95 -30.31
CA LEU A 923 27.88 28.30 -29.91
C LEU A 923 29.00 28.55 -30.92
N ASN A 924 29.88 29.48 -30.57
CA ASN A 924 30.98 29.94 -31.44
C ASN A 924 32.37 29.47 -30.97
N THR A 925 32.51 29.07 -29.71
CA THR A 925 33.80 28.66 -29.13
C THR A 925 33.65 27.33 -28.40
N ILE A 926 34.34 26.31 -28.88
CA ILE A 926 34.55 25.05 -28.16
C ILE A 926 36.07 24.91 -28.00
N SER A 927 36.56 24.69 -26.78
CA SER A 927 37.99 24.46 -26.53
C SER A 927 38.26 23.23 -25.69
N ILE A 928 39.40 22.60 -25.93
CA ILE A 928 39.93 21.45 -25.17
C ILE A 928 41.32 21.85 -24.67
N ASN A 929 41.55 21.73 -23.36
CA ASN A 929 42.77 22.17 -22.66
C ASN A 929 43.25 23.58 -23.09
N GLY A 930 42.31 24.53 -23.14
CA GLY A 930 42.55 25.91 -23.58
C GLY A 930 42.65 26.13 -25.10
N SER A 931 42.78 25.09 -25.91
CA SER A 931 42.89 25.17 -27.38
C SER A 931 41.53 25.08 -28.07
N THR A 932 41.16 26.11 -28.85
CA THR A 932 39.91 26.11 -29.63
C THR A 932 39.93 25.04 -30.72
N ILE A 933 38.92 24.19 -30.78
CA ILE A 933 38.82 23.14 -31.80
C ILE A 933 38.35 23.72 -33.15
N LYS A 934 38.93 23.23 -34.25
CA LYS A 934 38.52 23.55 -35.63
C LYS A 934 37.83 22.37 -36.33
N LEU A 935 37.86 21.19 -35.72
CA LEU A 935 37.25 19.96 -36.20
C LEU A 935 36.48 19.33 -35.04
N PHE A 936 35.21 19.02 -35.26
CA PHE A 936 34.34 18.29 -34.34
C PHE A 936 33.91 16.99 -35.04
N ASP A 937 34.47 15.86 -34.61
CA ASP A 937 34.36 14.55 -35.31
C ASP A 937 33.31 13.62 -34.67
N ILE A 938 32.24 14.24 -34.17
CA ILE A 938 31.09 13.62 -33.50
C ILE A 938 29.85 13.86 -34.36
N GLU A 939 28.86 12.95 -34.35
CA GLU A 939 27.66 13.08 -35.18
C GLU A 939 26.82 14.30 -34.73
N THR A 940 26.34 15.10 -35.67
CA THR A 940 25.57 16.32 -35.42
C THR A 940 24.55 16.53 -36.54
N SER A 941 23.41 17.15 -36.23
CA SER A 941 22.38 17.50 -37.21
C SER A 941 22.90 18.38 -38.35
N TYR A 942 22.26 18.31 -39.52
CA TYR A 942 22.59 19.15 -40.67
C TYR A 942 22.43 20.66 -40.38
N SER A 943 21.48 21.03 -39.54
CA SER A 943 21.24 22.39 -39.04
C SER A 943 22.43 22.91 -38.24
N GLN A 944 22.92 22.10 -37.29
CA GLN A 944 24.04 22.49 -36.44
C GLN A 944 25.37 22.47 -37.23
N TYR A 945 25.55 21.51 -38.14
CA TYR A 945 26.66 21.52 -39.11
C TYR A 945 26.72 22.84 -39.91
N LYS A 946 25.60 23.29 -40.48
CA LYS A 946 25.52 24.56 -41.22
C LYS A 946 25.96 25.74 -40.34
N TYR A 947 25.52 25.77 -39.08
CA TYR A 947 25.88 26.81 -38.13
C TYR A 947 27.38 26.78 -37.77
N PHE A 948 27.91 25.61 -37.40
CA PHE A 948 29.32 25.42 -37.08
C PHE A 948 30.24 25.78 -38.25
N HIS A 949 29.87 25.44 -39.48
CA HIS A 949 30.61 25.83 -40.68
C HIS A 949 30.75 27.35 -40.80
N LEU A 950 29.67 28.11 -40.54
CA LEU A 950 29.70 29.58 -40.51
C LEU A 950 30.53 30.17 -39.35
N LYS A 951 30.89 29.36 -38.35
CA LYS A 951 31.79 29.73 -37.24
C LYS A 951 33.22 29.19 -37.40
N GLY A 952 33.53 28.54 -38.53
CA GLY A 952 34.86 27.96 -38.79
C GLY A 952 35.12 26.64 -38.05
N ILE A 953 34.08 26.00 -37.50
CA ILE A 953 34.13 24.67 -36.91
C ILE A 953 33.67 23.67 -37.98
N ASN A 954 34.56 22.77 -38.39
CA ASN A 954 34.25 21.76 -39.40
C ASN A 954 33.70 20.48 -38.75
N CYS A 955 32.63 19.90 -39.32
CA CYS A 955 32.09 18.61 -38.88
C CYS A 955 32.07 17.63 -40.06
N LYS A 956 32.57 16.40 -39.83
CA LYS A 956 32.67 15.36 -40.87
C LYS A 956 31.54 14.31 -40.79
N ARG A 957 30.87 14.22 -39.65
CA ARG A 957 29.80 13.26 -39.38
C ARG A 957 28.50 14.03 -39.16
N VAL A 958 27.68 14.11 -40.20
CA VAL A 958 26.41 14.85 -40.16
C VAL A 958 25.24 13.89 -40.36
N SER A 959 24.20 14.02 -39.53
CA SER A 959 22.92 13.33 -39.74
C SER A 959 21.95 14.22 -40.51
N LEU A 960 21.00 13.60 -41.22
CA LEU A 960 19.93 14.27 -41.91
C LEU A 960 18.56 13.84 -41.38
N SER A 961 17.84 14.78 -40.78
CA SER A 961 16.47 14.58 -40.30
C SER A 961 15.40 14.88 -41.36
N ARG A 962 14.17 14.38 -41.13
CA ARG A 962 12.99 14.65 -41.97
C ARG A 962 12.77 16.15 -42.20
N ARG A 963 12.87 16.95 -41.13
CA ARG A 963 12.66 18.40 -41.16
C ARG A 963 13.66 19.06 -42.11
N GLU A 964 14.93 18.70 -41.99
CA GLU A 964 16.01 19.28 -42.79
C GLU A 964 15.94 18.86 -44.26
N ARG A 965 15.53 17.62 -44.56
CA ARG A 965 15.23 17.17 -45.93
C ARG A 965 14.11 18.03 -46.55
N ILE A 966 13.04 18.31 -45.81
CA ILE A 966 11.92 19.13 -46.29
C ILE A 966 12.38 20.58 -46.52
N GLU A 967 13.11 21.17 -45.58
CA GLU A 967 13.58 22.56 -45.66
C GLU A 967 14.62 22.82 -46.76
N ASN A 968 15.45 21.83 -47.09
CA ASN A 968 16.56 21.99 -48.04
C ASN A 968 16.33 21.26 -49.38
N GLY A 969 15.27 20.47 -49.50
CA GLY A 969 15.02 19.57 -50.63
C GLY A 969 16.06 18.45 -50.76
N PHE A 970 15.90 17.59 -51.78
CA PHE A 970 16.77 16.43 -51.99
C PHE A 970 18.24 16.76 -52.29
N ILE A 971 18.55 17.98 -52.76
CA ILE A 971 19.94 18.40 -53.04
C ILE A 971 20.82 18.32 -51.79
N VAL A 972 20.23 18.37 -50.58
CA VAL A 972 20.94 18.18 -49.32
C VAL A 972 21.76 16.87 -49.30
N MET A 973 21.27 15.81 -49.94
CA MET A 973 21.90 14.49 -49.99
C MET A 973 23.25 14.48 -50.71
N THR A 974 23.52 15.45 -51.61
CA THR A 974 24.82 15.53 -52.29
C THR A 974 25.94 16.08 -51.40
N ASN A 975 25.64 16.47 -50.15
CA ASN A 975 26.65 16.89 -49.19
C ASN A 975 27.44 15.69 -48.64
N LYS A 976 28.72 15.60 -49.04
CA LYS A 976 29.67 14.57 -48.63
C LYS A 976 29.90 14.39 -47.13
N ASN A 977 29.52 15.36 -46.29
CA ASN A 977 29.66 15.29 -44.83
C ASN A 977 28.46 14.59 -44.16
N ILE A 978 27.36 14.36 -44.89
CA ILE A 978 26.22 13.57 -44.39
C ILE A 978 26.62 12.10 -44.39
N VAL A 979 26.62 11.48 -43.21
CA VAL A 979 26.99 10.07 -43.02
C VAL A 979 25.83 9.22 -42.50
N SER A 980 24.77 9.86 -42.01
CA SER A 980 23.59 9.17 -41.49
C SER A 980 22.28 9.83 -41.93
N ILE A 981 21.23 9.01 -42.06
CA ILE A 981 19.85 9.44 -42.28
C ILE A 981 19.06 9.04 -41.04
N ASP A 982 18.36 9.98 -40.42
CA ASP A 982 17.64 9.73 -39.17
C ASP A 982 16.29 9.02 -39.38
N GLU A 983 15.66 8.65 -38.26
CA GLU A 983 14.33 8.02 -38.23
C GLU A 983 13.29 8.81 -39.02
N CYS A 984 12.43 8.09 -39.76
CA CYS A 984 11.33 8.66 -40.56
C CYS A 984 11.73 9.76 -41.59
N CYS A 985 13.02 9.92 -41.94
CA CYS A 985 13.51 11.04 -42.75
C CYS A 985 12.81 11.21 -44.12
N PHE A 986 12.48 10.09 -44.76
CA PHE A 986 11.73 10.03 -46.02
C PHE A 986 10.32 9.46 -45.83
N GLY A 987 9.85 9.20 -44.60
CA GLY A 987 8.58 8.51 -44.37
C GLY A 987 7.37 9.24 -44.96
N GLY A 988 6.52 8.56 -45.72
CA GLY A 988 5.38 9.14 -46.43
C GLY A 988 5.78 10.01 -47.62
N CYS A 989 7.03 9.96 -48.09
CA CYS A 989 7.45 10.77 -49.23
C CYS A 989 6.96 10.17 -50.54
N THR A 990 6.20 10.98 -51.29
CA THR A 990 5.58 10.65 -52.58
C THR A 990 6.29 11.29 -53.78
N GLU A 991 7.36 12.06 -53.54
CA GLU A 991 7.99 12.96 -54.52
C GLU A 991 8.90 12.24 -55.53
N PHE A 992 9.30 10.99 -55.27
CA PHE A 992 10.22 10.22 -56.12
C PHE A 992 9.72 8.80 -56.41
N THR A 993 9.98 8.35 -57.64
CA THR A 993 9.80 6.95 -58.05
C THR A 993 11.09 6.14 -58.00
N ARG A 994 12.26 6.80 -58.00
CA ARG A 994 13.56 6.14 -57.88
C ARG A 994 14.48 6.95 -56.97
N LEU A 995 15.28 6.26 -56.16
CA LEU A 995 16.22 6.90 -55.24
C LEU A 995 17.55 6.15 -55.21
N THR A 996 18.65 6.89 -55.27
CA THR A 996 20.00 6.36 -55.05
C THR A 996 20.56 6.99 -53.79
N ILE A 997 20.88 6.19 -52.78
CA ILE A 997 21.48 6.68 -51.53
C ILE A 997 23.00 6.86 -51.75
N PRO A 998 23.56 8.07 -51.52
CA PRO A 998 24.99 8.33 -51.74
C PRO A 998 25.95 7.48 -50.90
N ASN A 999 27.09 7.12 -51.49
CA ASN A 999 28.12 6.25 -50.88
C ASN A 999 28.79 6.81 -49.60
N ASN A 1000 28.59 8.09 -49.28
CA ASN A 1000 29.03 8.68 -48.00
C ASN A 1000 28.15 8.29 -46.81
N ILE A 1001 26.93 7.79 -47.05
CA ILE A 1001 25.97 7.45 -46.00
C ILE A 1001 26.22 6.01 -45.51
N THR A 1002 26.53 5.86 -44.24
CA THR A 1002 26.88 4.58 -43.58
C THR A 1002 25.74 4.01 -42.72
N LYS A 1003 24.75 4.85 -42.35
CA LYS A 1003 23.68 4.51 -41.40
C LYS A 1003 22.33 5.06 -41.88
N ILE A 1004 21.28 4.26 -41.71
CA ILE A 1004 19.88 4.62 -41.95
C ILE A 1004 19.10 4.33 -40.67
N GLY A 1005 18.21 5.23 -40.26
CA GLY A 1005 17.34 5.10 -39.08
C GLY A 1005 16.09 4.24 -39.32
N PRO A 1006 15.42 3.76 -38.25
CA PRO A 1006 14.15 3.05 -38.35
C PRO A 1006 13.09 3.83 -39.15
N PHE A 1007 12.13 3.13 -39.74
CA PHE A 1007 11.01 3.73 -40.50
C PHE A 1007 11.41 4.70 -41.63
N CYS A 1008 12.69 4.74 -42.05
CA CYS A 1008 13.23 5.84 -42.87
C CYS A 1008 12.43 6.11 -44.16
N PHE A 1009 11.98 5.06 -44.86
CA PHE A 1009 11.19 5.12 -46.09
C PHE A 1009 9.77 4.55 -45.90
N LYS A 1010 9.28 4.41 -44.67
CA LYS A 1010 7.92 3.92 -44.40
C LYS A 1010 6.89 4.73 -45.19
N ASP A 1011 5.86 4.10 -45.75
CA ASP A 1011 4.78 4.70 -46.53
C ASP A 1011 5.26 5.51 -47.77
N CYS A 1012 6.47 5.23 -48.31
CA CYS A 1012 6.93 5.78 -49.60
C CYS A 1012 6.19 5.14 -50.80
N ILE A 1013 4.87 5.32 -50.88
CA ILE A 1013 3.99 4.60 -51.81
C ILE A 1013 4.32 4.79 -53.30
N ASN A 1014 5.07 5.83 -53.70
CA ASN A 1014 5.47 6.04 -55.10
C ASN A 1014 6.85 5.45 -55.45
N LEU A 1015 7.65 5.03 -54.47
CA LEU A 1015 8.99 4.50 -54.68
C LEU A 1015 8.94 3.14 -55.40
N GLN A 1016 9.47 3.09 -56.62
CA GLN A 1016 9.55 1.89 -57.47
C GLN A 1016 10.90 1.18 -57.37
N SER A 1017 12.01 1.91 -57.21
CA SER A 1017 13.35 1.31 -57.07
C SER A 1017 14.29 2.12 -56.19
N ILE A 1018 15.02 1.46 -55.28
CA ILE A 1018 16.06 2.10 -54.45
C ILE A 1018 17.42 1.39 -54.55
N VAL A 1019 18.50 2.17 -54.63
CA VAL A 1019 19.88 1.67 -54.62
C VAL A 1019 20.50 1.95 -53.25
N ILE A 1020 20.91 0.88 -52.55
CA ILE A 1020 21.56 0.95 -51.23
C ILE A 1020 23.09 0.85 -51.42
N PRO A 1021 23.88 1.83 -50.95
CA PRO A 1021 25.33 1.82 -51.11
C PRO A 1021 26.01 0.80 -50.19
N SER A 1022 27.18 0.31 -50.61
CA SER A 1022 27.99 -0.65 -49.86
C SER A 1022 28.58 -0.11 -48.54
N SER A 1023 28.41 1.19 -48.28
CA SER A 1023 28.74 1.82 -47.00
C SER A 1023 27.79 1.41 -45.86
N ILE A 1024 26.60 0.89 -46.17
CA ILE A 1024 25.60 0.45 -45.18
C ILE A 1024 25.78 -1.04 -44.86
N THR A 1025 25.56 -1.40 -43.59
CA THR A 1025 25.77 -2.77 -43.06
C THR A 1025 24.52 -3.45 -42.51
N SER A 1026 23.41 -2.73 -42.36
CA SER A 1026 22.13 -3.27 -41.91
C SER A 1026 20.96 -2.43 -42.42
N ILE A 1027 19.83 -3.09 -42.70
CA ILE A 1027 18.54 -2.41 -42.91
C ILE A 1027 17.83 -2.35 -41.55
N PRO A 1028 17.39 -1.18 -41.05
CA PRO A 1028 16.76 -1.05 -39.73
C PRO A 1028 15.30 -1.53 -39.72
N PRO A 1029 14.67 -1.70 -38.53
CA PRO A 1029 13.27 -2.10 -38.41
C PRO A 1029 12.32 -1.17 -39.19
N TYR A 1030 11.29 -1.76 -39.80
CA TYR A 1030 10.24 -1.08 -40.56
C TYR A 1030 10.73 -0.10 -41.66
N CYS A 1031 11.98 -0.23 -42.12
CA CYS A 1031 12.62 0.77 -43.01
C CYS A 1031 11.81 1.10 -44.27
N PHE A 1032 11.22 0.10 -44.92
CA PHE A 1032 10.41 0.22 -46.14
C PHE A 1032 8.95 -0.22 -45.94
N ASP A 1033 8.46 -0.21 -44.68
CA ASP A 1033 7.07 -0.55 -44.33
C ASP A 1033 6.07 0.18 -45.26
N ASN A 1034 5.14 -0.56 -45.87
CA ASN A 1034 4.17 -0.08 -46.87
C ASN A 1034 4.74 0.66 -48.10
N CYS A 1035 5.97 0.38 -48.54
CA CYS A 1035 6.43 0.78 -49.88
C CYS A 1035 5.76 -0.08 -50.97
N THR A 1036 4.46 0.11 -51.19
CA THR A 1036 3.61 -0.80 -51.98
C THR A 1036 4.02 -0.92 -53.45
N ASN A 1037 4.54 0.15 -54.07
CA ASN A 1037 5.01 0.13 -55.47
C ASN A 1037 6.49 -0.26 -55.64
N LEU A 1038 7.21 -0.61 -54.57
CA LEU A 1038 8.62 -0.99 -54.66
C LEU A 1038 8.76 -2.32 -55.40
N THR A 1039 9.45 -2.30 -56.55
CA THR A 1039 9.63 -3.48 -57.43
C THR A 1039 11.06 -3.99 -57.43
N SER A 1040 12.05 -3.13 -57.17
CA SER A 1040 13.47 -3.49 -57.17
C SER A 1040 14.24 -2.78 -56.06
N ILE A 1041 15.16 -3.50 -55.43
CA ILE A 1041 16.13 -2.93 -54.48
C ILE A 1041 17.50 -3.59 -54.67
N ASP A 1042 18.53 -2.77 -54.84
CA ASP A 1042 19.90 -3.27 -54.92
C ASP A 1042 20.47 -3.43 -53.51
N ILE A 1043 20.46 -4.67 -53.01
CA ILE A 1043 21.08 -5.06 -51.73
C ILE A 1043 22.58 -5.36 -51.96
N PRO A 1044 23.50 -4.55 -51.40
CA PRO A 1044 24.93 -4.81 -51.47
C PRO A 1044 25.32 -5.94 -50.50
N SER A 1045 26.41 -6.64 -50.79
CA SER A 1045 26.94 -7.75 -49.97
C SER A 1045 27.44 -7.34 -48.58
N THR A 1046 27.42 -6.05 -48.26
CA THR A 1046 27.79 -5.49 -46.96
C THR A 1046 26.64 -5.52 -45.95
N ILE A 1047 25.39 -5.67 -46.40
CA ILE A 1047 24.23 -5.88 -45.51
C ILE A 1047 24.36 -7.24 -44.83
N LYS A 1048 24.47 -7.23 -43.50
CA LYS A 1048 24.58 -8.43 -42.65
C LYS A 1048 23.30 -8.74 -41.89
N ASN A 1049 22.52 -7.70 -41.56
CA ASN A 1049 21.32 -7.81 -40.74
C ASN A 1049 20.15 -7.06 -41.39
N PHE A 1050 18.96 -7.63 -41.27
CA PHE A 1050 17.68 -6.99 -41.59
C PHE A 1050 16.89 -6.85 -40.28
N GLY A 1051 16.38 -5.65 -39.99
CA GLY A 1051 15.54 -5.40 -38.82
C GLY A 1051 14.10 -5.85 -39.05
N ASP A 1052 13.38 -6.04 -37.95
CA ASP A 1052 12.01 -6.55 -37.93
C ASP A 1052 11.11 -5.81 -38.93
N LYS A 1053 10.33 -6.59 -39.69
CA LYS A 1053 9.27 -6.09 -40.57
C LYS A 1053 9.73 -5.05 -41.60
N CYS A 1054 11.02 -4.97 -41.91
CA CYS A 1054 11.60 -3.89 -42.72
C CYS A 1054 11.12 -3.80 -44.18
N PHE A 1055 10.42 -4.81 -44.71
CA PHE A 1055 9.76 -4.80 -46.04
C PHE A 1055 8.28 -5.23 -45.97
N THR A 1056 7.62 -5.05 -44.83
CA THR A 1056 6.18 -5.34 -44.68
C THR A 1056 5.39 -4.47 -45.66
N GLY A 1057 4.39 -5.04 -46.35
CA GLY A 1057 3.59 -4.29 -47.33
C GLY A 1057 4.28 -3.99 -48.67
N CYS A 1058 5.54 -4.39 -48.89
CA CYS A 1058 6.22 -4.29 -50.19
C CYS A 1058 5.75 -5.37 -51.18
N VAL A 1059 4.45 -5.40 -51.48
CA VAL A 1059 3.78 -6.51 -52.21
C VAL A 1059 4.29 -6.77 -53.63
N LEU A 1060 4.94 -5.79 -54.27
CA LEU A 1060 5.51 -5.94 -55.62
C LEU A 1060 7.02 -6.30 -55.61
N LEU A 1061 7.68 -6.29 -54.46
CA LEU A 1061 9.12 -6.51 -54.37
C LEU A 1061 9.45 -8.01 -54.33
N LYS A 1062 10.28 -8.46 -55.27
CA LYS A 1062 10.82 -9.84 -55.29
C LYS A 1062 12.33 -9.79 -55.38
N ASN A 1063 13.03 -10.25 -54.34
CA ASN A 1063 14.49 -10.28 -54.29
C ASN A 1063 14.99 -11.46 -53.45
N GLU A 1064 15.70 -12.40 -54.07
CA GLU A 1064 16.22 -13.63 -53.44
C GLU A 1064 17.26 -13.38 -52.34
N LYS A 1065 17.81 -12.16 -52.24
CA LYS A 1065 18.77 -11.77 -51.18
C LYS A 1065 18.10 -11.31 -49.88
N ILE A 1066 16.78 -11.15 -49.86
CA ILE A 1066 16.03 -10.67 -48.69
C ILE A 1066 15.32 -11.86 -48.03
N PRO A 1067 15.51 -12.10 -46.72
CA PRO A 1067 14.79 -13.15 -46.01
C PRO A 1067 13.27 -12.97 -46.04
N ASN A 1068 12.53 -14.07 -46.21
CA ASN A 1068 11.06 -14.04 -46.30
C ASN A 1068 10.39 -13.45 -45.04
N GLU A 1069 11.01 -13.55 -43.86
CA GLU A 1069 10.50 -12.96 -42.62
C GLU A 1069 10.38 -11.43 -42.67
N CYS A 1070 11.19 -10.75 -43.49
CA CYS A 1070 11.18 -9.29 -43.60
C CYS A 1070 9.89 -8.73 -44.25
N PHE A 1071 9.13 -9.57 -44.96
CA PHE A 1071 7.91 -9.20 -45.70
C PHE A 1071 6.60 -9.51 -44.96
N LYS A 1072 6.64 -10.27 -43.85
CA LYS A 1072 5.43 -10.83 -43.23
C LYS A 1072 4.62 -9.77 -42.46
N THR A 1073 3.40 -9.49 -42.94
CA THR A 1073 2.31 -9.04 -42.08
C THR A 1073 1.92 -10.17 -41.13
N VAL A 1074 1.76 -9.87 -39.84
CA VAL A 1074 1.09 -10.80 -38.91
C VAL A 1074 -0.41 -10.69 -39.17
N ASN A 1075 -0.99 -11.66 -39.87
CA ASN A 1075 -2.43 -11.84 -39.85
C ASN A 1075 -2.83 -12.27 -38.44
N ILE A 1076 -3.82 -11.59 -37.86
CA ILE A 1076 -4.42 -11.99 -36.58
C ILE A 1076 -5.19 -13.33 -36.73
N GLU A 1077 -5.51 -13.72 -37.96
CA GLU A 1077 -6.26 -14.94 -38.32
C GLU A 1077 -5.37 -16.18 -38.52
N ASP A 1078 -4.04 -16.05 -38.67
CA ASP A 1078 -3.12 -17.21 -38.75
C ASP A 1078 -2.92 -17.92 -37.39
N ILE A 1079 -3.62 -17.47 -36.34
CA ILE A 1079 -3.59 -18.04 -34.99
C ILE A 1079 -4.49 -19.28 -34.86
N GLU A 1080 -5.48 -19.49 -35.74
CA GLU A 1080 -6.48 -20.56 -35.56
C GLU A 1080 -6.14 -21.93 -36.17
N GLU A 1081 -5.10 -22.08 -37.02
CA GLU A 1081 -4.79 -23.39 -37.66
C GLU A 1081 -3.48 -24.08 -37.23
N ASN A 1082 -2.72 -23.59 -36.24
CA ASN A 1082 -1.50 -24.29 -35.76
C ASN A 1082 -1.22 -24.26 -34.23
N ASN A 1083 -2.09 -24.94 -33.45
CA ASN A 1083 -1.84 -25.72 -32.19
C ASN A 1083 -1.21 -25.10 -30.92
#